data_AF-A0A4W3GWQ4-F1
#
_entry.id   AF-A0A4W3GWQ4-F1
#
_cell.length_a   1.000
_cell.length_b   1.000
_cell.length_c   1.000
_cell.angle_alpha   90.00
_cell.angle_beta   90.00
_cell.angle_gamma   90.00
#
_symmetry.space_group_name_H-M   'P 1'
#
loop_
_entity.id
_entity.type
_entity.pdbx_description
1 polymer ?
#
loop_
_entity_poly.entity_id
_entity_poly.type
_entity_poly.pdbx_seq_one_letter_code
_entity_poly.pdbx_strand_id
1 'polypeptide(L)'
;MVIILNASPILSQEKKDSEQKCTKDQASMREQLQVHIQTIGILVSEKSELQSALGHTQQAARLKAGEAEELNTRLQSTRQRVAELERTLSSISSQQKQSDKVSKELEKERENLKVELYRLNKMSDELKQQNSELSEQLHSRVSENGSMKSKIEDLHKKLEMAELMIQQFTNQSGLPGGSQQLQTALNEKAHLEAQMIQLSESLQKLRAERDQYAQKLQEEGSIWQEKIHQLAAQVSSKTQQCEVHESQTAPQPEGPTEHELALQADIHRLEQAKEELYTQYRAQVGDNEQLSRLNQEQEERLQELERTVQRYNDDTVDRHQLLENMQSDKVTISRALTQNRELKEQLAELQNGFVKLTNENMELTSALQSEQHVKKEVARRIGQLQEDLAELKEKLDLKSLEAQGLLEQRDQFYAHLQQYTAAYQQLISEREELQKQYLLQTQLMDRLQHEEVQGKVHIEVHQKDLQVTKVRLTFQLGESKLCLRWNIKKIIWMYECNCLITGHVFSIFVSQTAFLKSAISQLEDERDELTQQFLEQKGQHQALLQQMSDLMSCFASGPSVPNVCFYLNSKVRFTNLMQEKVDLKDRVEELEHHCIQLSGETDTIGEYIALYQSQRAILKQRHTEKEEYISRLAQDKEEMKMKLSELQELVMRLVGERNELYNKYVGATQQAPHSAAAEVRQHLPEGPMELNAAVSSRAAHPSETTPPMGLPSEDHTAQQIMQLLQEIQNPQAKQSPFLSYSPCIPFFYRADEHDEVRILVV
;
A
#
# COMPACT_ATOMS: atom_id res chain seq x y z
N MET A 1 24.17 -139.74 13.80
CA MET A 1 24.58 -139.00 15.01
C MET A 1 25.56 -137.86 14.68
N VAL A 2 26.75 -138.12 14.11
CA VAL A 2 27.78 -137.09 13.80
C VAL A 2 27.24 -135.83 13.08
N ILE A 3 26.39 -135.99 12.07
CA ILE A 3 25.80 -134.87 11.30
C ILE A 3 25.06 -133.86 12.21
N ILE A 4 24.40 -134.31 13.27
CA ILE A 4 23.59 -133.46 14.17
C ILE A 4 24.50 -132.60 15.06
N LEU A 5 25.64 -133.13 15.51
CA LEU A 5 26.59 -132.40 16.34
C LEU A 5 27.29 -131.27 15.56
N ASN A 6 27.56 -131.48 14.27
CA ASN A 6 28.13 -130.43 13.41
C ASN A 6 27.09 -129.39 12.96
N ALA A 7 25.80 -129.75 12.88
CA ALA A 7 24.74 -128.83 12.48
C ALA A 7 24.42 -127.77 13.55
N SER A 8 24.51 -128.10 14.84
CA SER A 8 24.17 -127.17 15.93
C SER A 8 25.00 -125.88 15.98
N PRO A 9 26.35 -125.89 15.85
CA PRO A 9 27.13 -124.65 15.79
C PRO A 9 26.88 -123.86 14.51
N ILE A 10 26.63 -124.53 13.37
CA ILE A 10 26.32 -123.86 12.09
C ILE A 10 24.99 -123.10 12.20
N LEU A 11 23.92 -123.75 12.68
CA LEU A 11 22.61 -123.10 12.91
C LEU A 11 22.69 -121.96 13.92
N SER A 12 23.54 -122.07 14.95
CA SER A 12 23.79 -120.99 15.92
C SER A 12 24.51 -119.80 15.29
N GLN A 13 25.40 -120.05 14.33
CA GLN A 13 26.11 -119.01 13.59
C GLN A 13 25.20 -118.35 12.55
N GLU A 14 24.46 -119.12 11.74
CA GLU A 14 23.45 -118.59 10.81
C GLU A 14 22.36 -117.75 11.53
N LYS A 15 21.96 -118.15 12.74
CA LYS A 15 21.06 -117.35 13.57
C LYS A 15 21.70 -116.03 14.01
N LYS A 16 22.96 -116.03 14.47
CA LYS A 16 23.67 -114.79 14.79
C LYS A 16 23.88 -113.89 13.58
N ASP A 17 24.19 -114.46 12.42
CA ASP A 17 24.45 -113.70 11.19
C ASP A 17 23.15 -113.11 10.61
N SER A 18 22.03 -113.83 10.74
CA SER A 18 20.69 -113.29 10.39
C SER A 18 20.18 -112.26 11.40
N GLU A 19 20.44 -112.42 12.71
CA GLU A 19 20.18 -111.38 13.72
C GLU A 19 21.05 -110.14 13.48
N GLN A 20 22.35 -110.32 13.21
CA GLN A 20 23.26 -109.21 12.91
C GLN A 20 22.86 -108.51 11.60
N LYS A 21 22.46 -109.25 10.56
CA LYS A 21 21.92 -108.67 9.33
C LYS A 21 20.64 -107.89 9.60
N CYS A 22 19.67 -108.47 10.32
CA CYS A 22 18.42 -107.79 10.69
C CYS A 22 18.67 -106.49 11.47
N THR A 23 19.63 -106.46 12.40
CA THR A 23 20.01 -105.23 13.11
C THR A 23 20.73 -104.20 12.23
N LYS A 24 21.56 -104.62 11.26
CA LYS A 24 22.18 -103.73 10.26
C LYS A 24 21.13 -103.13 9.32
N ASP A 25 20.22 -103.96 8.82
CA ASP A 25 19.11 -103.53 7.95
C ASP A 25 18.18 -102.57 8.72
N GLN A 26 17.87 -102.85 10.01
CA GLN A 26 17.11 -101.95 10.88
C GLN A 26 17.85 -100.62 11.15
N ALA A 27 19.18 -100.64 11.30
CA ALA A 27 19.97 -99.42 11.46
C ALA A 27 19.95 -98.57 10.19
N SER A 28 20.14 -99.18 9.01
CA SER A 28 20.06 -98.51 7.71
C SER A 28 18.68 -97.88 7.47
N MET A 29 17.60 -98.61 7.79
CA MET A 29 16.23 -98.06 7.68
C MET A 29 15.97 -96.90 8.66
N ARG A 30 16.59 -96.89 9.85
CA ARG A 30 16.53 -95.73 10.78
C ARG A 30 17.29 -94.53 10.25
N GLU A 31 18.47 -94.73 9.67
CA GLU A 31 19.27 -93.67 9.06
C GLU A 31 18.55 -93.05 7.86
N GLN A 32 17.99 -93.86 6.96
CA GLN A 32 17.15 -93.39 5.85
C GLN A 32 15.93 -92.61 6.34
N LEU A 33 15.23 -93.10 7.37
CA LEU A 33 14.10 -92.40 7.98
C LEU A 33 14.52 -91.06 8.61
N GLN A 34 15.68 -91.01 9.28
CA GLN A 34 16.23 -89.78 9.86
C GLN A 34 16.59 -88.75 8.78
N VAL A 35 17.22 -89.17 7.68
CA VAL A 35 17.48 -88.32 6.51
C VAL A 35 16.16 -87.81 5.92
N HIS A 36 15.16 -88.66 5.72
CA HIS A 36 13.85 -88.22 5.23
C HIS A 36 13.15 -87.23 6.15
N ILE A 37 13.24 -87.40 7.48
CA ILE A 37 12.71 -86.43 8.45
C ILE A 37 13.44 -85.08 8.33
N GLN A 38 14.77 -85.08 8.15
CA GLN A 38 15.54 -83.87 7.91
C GLN A 38 15.18 -83.19 6.58
N THR A 39 15.05 -83.95 5.47
CA THR A 39 14.62 -83.42 4.17
C THR A 39 13.20 -82.82 4.24
N ILE A 40 12.26 -83.49 4.91
CA ILE A 40 10.90 -82.97 5.11
C ILE A 40 10.93 -81.71 5.97
N GLY A 41 11.77 -81.66 7.02
CA GLY A 41 11.97 -80.46 7.83
C GLY A 41 12.42 -79.25 7.01
N ILE A 42 13.46 -79.44 6.18
CA ILE A 42 14.00 -78.42 5.27
C ILE A 42 12.93 -77.95 4.27
N LEU A 43 12.24 -78.88 3.60
CA LEU A 43 11.18 -78.55 2.65
C LEU A 43 9.99 -77.83 3.31
N VAL A 44 9.73 -78.06 4.60
CA VAL A 44 8.68 -77.34 5.35
C VAL A 44 9.14 -75.94 5.76
N SER A 45 10.40 -75.74 6.17
CA SER A 45 10.94 -74.39 6.42
C SER A 45 11.03 -73.58 5.13
N GLU A 46 11.61 -74.13 4.06
CA GLU A 46 11.67 -73.49 2.73
C GLU A 46 10.28 -73.11 2.23
N LYS A 47 9.29 -74.00 2.35
CA LYS A 47 7.90 -73.69 1.99
C LYS A 47 7.32 -72.55 2.83
N SER A 48 7.58 -72.52 4.14
CA SER A 48 7.11 -71.46 5.04
C SER A 48 7.75 -70.11 4.70
N GLU A 49 9.07 -70.10 4.43
CA GLU A 49 9.83 -68.92 4.00
C GLU A 49 9.36 -68.40 2.65
N LEU A 50 9.17 -69.28 1.66
CA LEU A 50 8.62 -68.92 0.35
C LEU A 50 7.18 -68.42 0.43
N GLN A 51 6.34 -68.97 1.31
CA GLN A 51 4.98 -68.47 1.55
C GLN A 51 4.99 -67.09 2.21
N SER A 52 5.92 -66.84 3.15
CA SER A 52 6.12 -65.52 3.76
C SER A 52 6.63 -64.49 2.74
N ALA A 53 7.64 -64.83 1.94
CA ALA A 53 8.17 -63.99 0.87
C ALA A 53 7.12 -63.68 -0.22
N LEU A 54 6.28 -64.66 -0.59
CA LEU A 54 5.15 -64.46 -1.49
C LEU A 54 4.10 -63.51 -0.90
N GLY A 55 3.80 -63.63 0.40
CA GLY A 55 2.91 -62.70 1.11
C GLY A 55 3.43 -61.26 1.10
N HIS A 56 4.71 -61.07 1.45
CA HIS A 56 5.35 -59.75 1.45
C HIS A 56 5.41 -59.13 0.04
N THR A 57 5.79 -59.90 -0.99
CA THR A 57 5.86 -59.41 -2.38
C THR A 57 4.48 -59.11 -2.96
N GLN A 58 3.44 -59.91 -2.68
CA GLN A 58 2.06 -59.59 -3.06
C GLN A 58 1.56 -58.31 -2.38
N GLN A 59 1.87 -58.10 -1.09
CA GLN A 59 1.47 -56.88 -0.39
C GLN A 59 2.21 -55.64 -0.91
N ALA A 60 3.51 -55.75 -1.20
CA ALA A 60 4.28 -54.68 -1.83
C ALA A 60 3.74 -54.33 -3.23
N ALA A 61 3.36 -55.33 -4.03
CA ALA A 61 2.75 -55.13 -5.34
C ALA A 61 1.39 -54.42 -5.25
N ARG A 62 0.55 -54.75 -4.26
CA ARG A 62 -0.73 -54.06 -4.00
C ARG A 62 -0.54 -52.60 -3.61
N LEU A 63 0.44 -52.30 -2.74
CA LEU A 63 0.76 -50.92 -2.36
C LEU A 63 1.24 -50.12 -3.57
N LYS A 64 2.12 -50.69 -4.40
CA LYS A 64 2.61 -50.04 -5.63
C LYS A 64 1.53 -49.86 -6.71
N ALA A 65 0.52 -50.74 -6.77
CA ALA A 65 -0.65 -50.53 -7.61
C ALA A 65 -1.49 -49.33 -7.13
N GLY A 66 -1.75 -49.23 -5.81
CA GLY A 66 -2.47 -48.09 -5.22
C GLY A 66 -1.74 -46.75 -5.41
N GLU A 67 -0.41 -46.73 -5.21
CA GLU A 67 0.42 -45.56 -5.52
C GLU A 67 0.32 -45.14 -7.01
N ALA A 68 0.31 -46.10 -7.94
CA ALA A 68 0.18 -45.82 -9.36
C ALA A 68 -1.21 -45.29 -9.73
N GLU A 69 -2.27 -45.78 -9.10
CA GLU A 69 -3.65 -45.27 -9.25
C GLU A 69 -3.79 -43.84 -8.70
N GLU A 70 -3.24 -43.55 -7.52
CA GLU A 70 -3.21 -42.19 -6.95
C GLU A 70 -2.46 -41.22 -7.88
N LEU A 71 -1.26 -41.61 -8.33
CA LEU A 71 -0.47 -40.80 -9.26
C LEU A 71 -1.21 -40.57 -10.59
N ASN A 72 -1.95 -41.56 -11.10
CA ASN A 72 -2.75 -41.42 -12.31
C ASN A 72 -3.95 -40.48 -12.14
N THR A 73 -4.70 -40.57 -11.02
CA THR A 73 -5.81 -39.63 -10.74
C THR A 73 -5.30 -38.19 -10.56
N ARG A 74 -4.17 -38.02 -9.88
CA ARG A 74 -3.48 -36.72 -9.74
C ARG A 74 -3.02 -36.18 -11.09
N LEU A 75 -2.48 -37.01 -11.97
CA LEU A 75 -2.11 -36.65 -13.35
C LEU A 75 -3.33 -36.28 -14.21
N GLN A 76 -4.46 -36.96 -14.04
CA GLN A 76 -5.71 -36.61 -14.72
C GLN A 76 -6.25 -35.25 -14.27
N SER A 77 -6.23 -34.97 -12.96
CA SER A 77 -6.62 -33.68 -12.39
C SER A 77 -5.72 -32.53 -12.88
N THR A 78 -4.39 -32.71 -12.92
CA THR A 78 -3.50 -31.67 -13.45
C THR A 78 -3.69 -31.44 -14.94
N ARG A 79 -3.95 -32.48 -15.74
CA ARG A 79 -4.30 -32.34 -17.17
C ARG A 79 -5.61 -31.57 -17.38
N GLN A 80 -6.64 -31.81 -16.56
CA GLN A 80 -7.90 -31.05 -16.61
C GLN A 80 -7.65 -29.56 -16.31
N ARG A 81 -6.92 -29.26 -15.23
CA ARG A 81 -6.54 -27.88 -14.86
C ARG A 81 -5.71 -27.17 -15.94
N VAL A 82 -4.79 -27.87 -16.61
CA VAL A 82 -4.02 -27.30 -17.74
C VAL A 82 -4.96 -26.94 -18.89
N ALA A 83 -5.86 -27.84 -19.30
CA ALA A 83 -6.82 -27.57 -20.36
C ALA A 83 -7.84 -26.46 -19.98
N GLU A 84 -8.15 -26.26 -18.71
CA GLU A 84 -8.92 -25.11 -18.22
C GLU A 84 -8.13 -23.81 -18.37
N LEU A 85 -6.88 -23.79 -17.94
CA LEU A 85 -5.98 -22.64 -18.08
C LEU A 85 -5.75 -22.26 -19.54
N GLU A 86 -5.56 -23.21 -20.44
CA GLU A 86 -5.45 -22.99 -21.89
C GLU A 86 -6.70 -22.32 -22.48
N ARG A 87 -7.90 -22.72 -22.03
CA ARG A 87 -9.16 -22.07 -22.42
C ARG A 87 -9.28 -20.65 -21.86
N THR A 88 -8.92 -20.41 -20.60
CA THR A 88 -8.95 -19.06 -20.03
C THR A 88 -7.93 -18.15 -20.71
N LEU A 89 -6.73 -18.62 -21.00
CA LEU A 89 -5.70 -17.87 -21.75
C LEU A 89 -6.19 -17.54 -23.18
N SER A 90 -6.85 -18.48 -23.85
CA SER A 90 -7.45 -18.26 -25.18
C SER A 90 -8.58 -17.21 -25.13
N SER A 91 -9.42 -17.25 -24.10
CA SER A 91 -10.49 -16.27 -23.87
C SER A 91 -9.93 -14.87 -23.59
N ILE A 92 -8.98 -14.75 -22.67
CA ILE A 92 -8.28 -13.50 -22.32
C ILE A 92 -7.54 -12.93 -23.54
N SER A 93 -6.86 -13.77 -24.34
CA SER A 93 -6.22 -13.33 -25.59
C SER A 93 -7.22 -12.77 -26.61
N SER A 94 -8.42 -13.33 -26.69
CA SER A 94 -9.50 -12.82 -27.54
C SER A 94 -10.05 -11.49 -27.02
N GLN A 95 -10.28 -11.40 -25.71
CA GLN A 95 -10.77 -10.19 -25.05
C GLN A 95 -9.76 -9.03 -25.15
N GLN A 96 -8.46 -9.29 -24.97
CA GLN A 96 -7.40 -8.32 -25.20
C GLN A 96 -7.42 -7.79 -26.63
N LYS A 97 -7.45 -8.68 -27.63
CA LYS A 97 -7.55 -8.30 -29.06
C LYS A 97 -8.80 -7.50 -29.41
N GLN A 98 -9.88 -7.60 -28.61
CA GLN A 98 -11.06 -6.76 -28.79
C GLN A 98 -10.89 -5.40 -28.09
N SER A 99 -10.31 -5.37 -26.89
CA SER A 99 -9.92 -4.13 -26.19
C SER A 99 -8.95 -3.28 -27.03
N ASP A 100 -7.95 -3.92 -27.65
CA ASP A 100 -6.97 -3.28 -28.53
C ASP A 100 -7.61 -2.61 -29.76
N LYS A 101 -8.76 -3.10 -30.25
CA LYS A 101 -9.51 -2.48 -31.35
C LYS A 101 -10.27 -1.26 -30.86
N VAL A 102 -11.01 -1.42 -29.76
CA VAL A 102 -11.82 -0.33 -29.16
C VAL A 102 -10.90 0.84 -28.76
N SER A 103 -9.72 0.57 -28.20
CA SER A 103 -8.72 1.60 -27.92
C SER A 103 -8.28 2.35 -29.18
N LYS A 104 -8.04 1.63 -30.29
CA LYS A 104 -7.68 2.22 -31.61
C LYS A 104 -8.83 2.90 -32.33
N GLU A 105 -10.07 2.67 -31.91
CA GLU A 105 -11.27 3.36 -32.39
C GLU A 105 -11.44 4.68 -31.60
N LEU A 106 -11.36 4.62 -30.26
CA LEU A 106 -11.35 5.79 -29.37
C LEU A 106 -10.17 6.75 -29.65
N GLU A 107 -8.99 6.23 -30.01
CA GLU A 107 -7.86 7.06 -30.45
C GLU A 107 -8.17 7.85 -31.73
N LYS A 108 -8.85 7.25 -32.71
CA LYS A 108 -9.26 7.94 -33.94
C LYS A 108 -10.34 8.97 -33.65
N GLU A 109 -11.31 8.63 -32.80
CA GLU A 109 -12.35 9.58 -32.37
C GLU A 109 -11.74 10.78 -31.63
N ARG A 110 -10.75 10.55 -30.76
CA ARG A 110 -9.99 11.62 -30.08
C ARG A 110 -9.29 12.55 -31.07
N GLU A 111 -8.56 12.01 -32.05
CA GLU A 111 -7.89 12.86 -33.04
C GLU A 111 -8.89 13.56 -33.99
N ASN A 112 -10.00 12.91 -34.36
CA ASN A 112 -11.09 13.55 -35.13
C ASN A 112 -11.72 14.72 -34.36
N LEU A 113 -12.06 14.53 -33.09
CA LEU A 113 -12.62 15.58 -32.22
C LEU A 113 -11.62 16.73 -32.02
N LYS A 114 -10.33 16.44 -31.93
CA LYS A 114 -9.25 17.43 -31.82
C LYS A 114 -9.08 18.26 -33.10
N VAL A 115 -9.23 17.64 -34.28
CA VAL A 115 -9.29 18.36 -35.58
C VAL A 115 -10.53 19.25 -35.65
N GLU A 116 -11.69 18.76 -35.22
CA GLU A 116 -12.93 19.55 -35.23
C GLU A 116 -12.90 20.70 -34.22
N LEU A 117 -12.33 20.51 -33.03
CA LEU A 117 -12.09 21.59 -32.05
C LEU A 117 -11.16 22.67 -32.62
N TYR A 118 -10.10 22.30 -33.34
CA TYR A 118 -9.24 23.26 -34.03
C TYR A 118 -10.01 24.04 -35.12
N ARG A 119 -10.85 23.35 -35.90
CA ARG A 119 -11.72 23.96 -36.92
C ARG A 119 -12.71 24.95 -36.31
N LEU A 120 -13.38 24.56 -35.23
CA LEU A 120 -14.34 25.39 -34.50
C LEU A 120 -13.66 26.60 -33.85
N ASN A 121 -12.49 26.44 -33.24
CA ASN A 121 -11.75 27.56 -32.67
C ASN A 121 -11.37 28.58 -33.75
N LYS A 122 -10.87 28.12 -34.91
CA LYS A 122 -10.53 28.99 -36.06
C LYS A 122 -11.73 29.81 -36.53
N MET A 123 -12.91 29.19 -36.69
CA MET A 123 -14.14 29.94 -37.00
C MET A 123 -14.54 30.91 -35.89
N SER A 124 -14.32 30.55 -34.61
CA SER A 124 -14.59 31.47 -33.49
C SER A 124 -13.69 32.71 -33.54
N ASP A 125 -12.43 32.55 -33.95
CA ASP A 125 -11.47 33.65 -34.05
C ASP A 125 -11.73 34.53 -35.28
N GLU A 126 -12.14 33.93 -36.41
CA GLU A 126 -12.67 34.65 -37.58
C GLU A 126 -13.91 35.48 -37.23
N LEU A 127 -14.86 34.91 -36.46
CA LEU A 127 -16.05 35.62 -36.00
C LEU A 127 -15.74 36.71 -34.97
N LYS A 128 -14.73 36.54 -34.10
CA LYS A 128 -14.25 37.61 -33.20
C LYS A 128 -13.67 38.76 -34.00
N GLN A 129 -12.85 38.48 -35.02
CA GLN A 129 -12.29 39.51 -35.90
C GLN A 129 -13.40 40.30 -36.59
N GLN A 130 -14.37 39.64 -37.22
CA GLN A 130 -15.52 40.30 -37.86
C GLN A 130 -16.32 41.18 -36.87
N ASN A 131 -16.54 40.72 -35.64
CA ASN A 131 -17.19 41.55 -34.61
C ASN A 131 -16.36 42.78 -34.22
N SER A 132 -15.03 42.67 -34.17
CA SER A 132 -14.16 43.83 -33.90
C SER A 132 -14.17 44.85 -35.05
N GLU A 133 -14.11 44.40 -36.30
CA GLU A 133 -14.19 45.25 -37.50
C GLU A 133 -15.53 45.99 -37.58
N LEU A 134 -16.64 45.31 -37.30
CA LEU A 134 -17.97 45.93 -37.24
C LEU A 134 -18.12 46.91 -36.08
N SER A 135 -17.48 46.64 -34.93
CA SER A 135 -17.49 47.53 -33.77
C SER A 135 -16.72 48.82 -34.03
N GLU A 136 -15.58 48.76 -34.73
CA GLU A 136 -14.79 49.92 -35.14
C GLU A 136 -15.53 50.76 -36.22
N GLN A 137 -16.21 50.09 -37.17
CA GLN A 137 -17.11 50.76 -38.11
C GLN A 137 -18.27 51.47 -37.41
N LEU A 138 -18.88 50.87 -36.38
CA LEU A 138 -19.91 51.54 -35.58
C LEU A 138 -19.34 52.74 -34.81
N HIS A 139 -18.19 52.59 -34.16
CA HIS A 139 -17.57 53.65 -33.37
C HIS A 139 -17.17 54.86 -34.23
N SER A 140 -16.58 54.63 -35.42
CA SER A 140 -16.25 55.70 -36.36
C SER A 140 -17.50 56.45 -36.85
N ARG A 141 -18.60 55.77 -37.19
CA ARG A 141 -19.88 56.42 -37.55
C ARG A 141 -20.50 57.22 -36.39
N VAL A 142 -20.38 56.74 -35.15
CA VAL A 142 -20.81 57.50 -33.96
C VAL A 142 -19.97 58.77 -33.78
N SER A 143 -18.65 58.69 -33.99
CA SER A 143 -17.73 59.83 -33.91
C SER A 143 -18.01 60.88 -35.01
N GLU A 144 -18.19 60.45 -36.26
CA GLU A 144 -18.62 61.33 -37.37
C GLU A 144 -19.92 62.07 -37.04
N ASN A 145 -20.92 61.36 -36.51
CA ASN A 145 -22.23 61.93 -36.16
C ASN A 145 -22.10 62.95 -35.00
N GLY A 146 -21.27 62.66 -33.99
CA GLY A 146 -20.94 63.62 -32.92
C GLY A 146 -20.26 64.89 -33.44
N SER A 147 -19.29 64.74 -34.36
CA SER A 147 -18.62 65.87 -35.02
C SER A 147 -19.59 66.74 -35.82
N MET A 148 -20.50 66.12 -36.58
CA MET A 148 -21.55 66.83 -37.31
C MET A 148 -22.50 67.59 -36.38
N LYS A 149 -22.91 67.00 -35.25
CA LYS A 149 -23.74 67.68 -34.23
C LYS A 149 -23.05 68.91 -33.63
N SER A 150 -21.79 68.78 -33.19
CA SER A 150 -21.01 69.92 -32.68
C SER A 150 -20.89 71.04 -33.71
N LYS A 151 -20.74 70.69 -35.00
CA LYS A 151 -20.64 71.68 -36.08
C LYS A 151 -21.98 72.37 -36.38
N ILE A 152 -23.11 71.69 -36.20
CA ILE A 152 -24.45 72.30 -36.27
C ILE A 152 -24.65 73.28 -35.11
N GLU A 153 -24.32 72.88 -33.88
CA GLU A 153 -24.40 73.77 -32.71
C GLU A 153 -23.52 75.03 -32.87
N ASP A 154 -22.30 74.89 -33.36
CA ASP A 154 -21.38 76.02 -33.53
C ASP A 154 -21.78 76.96 -34.67
N LEU A 155 -22.54 76.47 -35.65
CA LEU A 155 -23.21 77.31 -36.65
C LEU A 155 -24.42 78.03 -36.05
N HIS A 156 -25.18 77.37 -35.17
CA HIS A 156 -26.33 77.95 -34.46
C HIS A 156 -25.89 79.11 -33.53
N LYS A 157 -24.89 78.88 -32.67
CA LYS A 157 -24.30 79.90 -31.78
C LYS A 157 -23.78 81.13 -32.55
N LYS A 158 -23.25 80.93 -33.77
CA LYS A 158 -22.78 82.01 -34.65
C LYS A 158 -23.92 82.79 -35.30
N LEU A 159 -25.04 82.13 -35.61
CA LEU A 159 -26.24 82.77 -36.12
C LEU A 159 -26.86 83.68 -35.05
N GLU A 160 -27.07 83.16 -33.83
CA GLU A 160 -27.57 83.94 -32.67
C GLU A 160 -26.69 85.18 -32.41
N MET A 161 -25.37 85.01 -32.42
CA MET A 161 -24.41 86.11 -32.23
C MET A 161 -24.51 87.19 -33.33
N ALA A 162 -24.73 86.79 -34.58
CA ALA A 162 -24.89 87.71 -35.70
C ALA A 162 -26.24 88.46 -35.63
N GLU A 163 -27.33 87.78 -35.28
CA GLU A 163 -28.65 88.38 -35.07
C GLU A 163 -28.61 89.42 -33.94
N LEU A 164 -27.93 89.11 -32.82
CA LEU A 164 -27.73 90.05 -31.71
C LEU A 164 -26.89 91.28 -32.11
N MET A 165 -25.81 91.11 -32.89
CA MET A 165 -25.05 92.27 -33.37
C MET A 165 -25.88 93.15 -34.31
N ILE A 166 -26.69 92.56 -35.19
CA ILE A 166 -27.60 93.31 -36.07
C ILE A 166 -28.58 94.14 -35.23
N GLN A 167 -29.21 93.54 -34.21
CA GLN A 167 -30.09 94.28 -33.29
C GLN A 167 -29.36 95.43 -32.56
N GLN A 168 -28.11 95.23 -32.11
CA GLN A 168 -27.36 96.29 -31.42
C GLN A 168 -27.00 97.46 -32.35
N PHE A 169 -26.51 97.20 -33.57
CA PHE A 169 -26.16 98.27 -34.52
C PHE A 169 -27.39 99.02 -35.05
N THR A 170 -28.56 98.38 -35.17
CA THR A 170 -29.82 99.07 -35.48
C THR A 170 -30.22 100.08 -34.40
N ASN A 171 -29.75 99.91 -33.16
CA ASN A 171 -30.14 100.72 -32.00
C ASN A 171 -29.13 101.81 -31.60
N GLN A 172 -27.95 101.92 -32.23
CA GLN A 172 -26.92 102.91 -31.87
C GLN A 172 -26.41 103.72 -33.08
N SER A 173 -27.19 104.74 -33.47
CA SER A 173 -26.84 105.65 -34.56
C SER A 173 -26.06 106.89 -34.07
N GLY A 174 -24.74 106.90 -34.29
CA GLY A 174 -23.97 108.14 -34.46
C GLY A 174 -22.75 108.38 -33.56
N LEU A 175 -21.54 108.06 -34.06
CA LEU A 175 -20.28 108.75 -33.71
C LEU A 175 -19.27 108.63 -34.89
N PRO A 176 -18.47 109.67 -35.24
CA PRO A 176 -17.79 109.72 -36.56
C PRO A 176 -16.56 108.83 -36.71
N GLY A 177 -15.93 108.40 -35.62
CA GLY A 177 -14.73 107.53 -35.66
C GLY A 177 -15.00 106.17 -36.34
N GLY A 178 -16.26 105.76 -36.42
CA GLY A 178 -16.66 104.53 -37.07
C GLY A 178 -16.25 104.45 -38.54
N SER A 179 -16.26 105.55 -39.32
CA SER A 179 -16.25 105.50 -40.80
C SER A 179 -15.21 104.55 -41.44
N GLN A 180 -13.98 104.48 -40.93
CA GLN A 180 -12.94 103.63 -41.52
C GLN A 180 -13.00 102.17 -41.06
N GLN A 181 -13.35 101.92 -39.79
CA GLN A 181 -13.65 100.57 -39.28
C GLN A 181 -14.99 100.04 -39.82
N LEU A 182 -15.94 100.93 -40.08
CA LEU A 182 -17.19 100.70 -40.78
C LEU A 182 -16.91 100.35 -42.25
N GLN A 183 -15.90 100.93 -42.91
CA GLN A 183 -15.55 100.52 -44.27
C GLN A 183 -14.95 99.10 -44.31
N THR A 184 -14.10 98.72 -43.35
CA THR A 184 -13.65 97.31 -43.22
C THR A 184 -14.81 96.39 -42.85
N ALA A 185 -15.64 96.77 -41.88
CA ALA A 185 -16.82 95.99 -41.49
C ALA A 185 -17.89 95.95 -42.58
N LEU A 186 -17.98 96.92 -43.48
CA LEU A 186 -18.84 96.90 -44.68
C LEU A 186 -18.27 95.98 -45.76
N ASN A 187 -16.95 95.87 -45.89
CA ASN A 187 -16.32 94.92 -46.81
C ASN A 187 -16.44 93.48 -46.28
N GLU A 188 -16.22 93.27 -44.97
CA GLU A 188 -16.44 91.99 -44.29
C GLU A 188 -17.92 91.61 -44.29
N LYS A 189 -18.82 92.57 -44.01
CA LYS A 189 -20.26 92.41 -44.18
C LYS A 189 -20.62 92.06 -45.61
N ALA A 190 -20.09 92.74 -46.64
CA ALA A 190 -20.37 92.40 -48.03
C ALA A 190 -19.86 91.00 -48.41
N HIS A 191 -18.76 90.54 -47.82
CA HIS A 191 -18.27 89.17 -48.00
C HIS A 191 -19.15 88.14 -47.27
N LEU A 192 -19.59 88.44 -46.04
CA LEU A 192 -20.53 87.61 -45.29
C LEU A 192 -21.94 87.63 -45.89
N GLU A 193 -22.38 88.74 -46.49
CA GLU A 193 -23.59 88.85 -47.29
C GLU A 193 -23.46 88.05 -48.58
N ALA A 194 -22.31 88.01 -49.24
CA ALA A 194 -22.08 87.12 -50.38
C ALA A 194 -22.10 85.63 -49.97
N GLN A 195 -21.48 85.26 -48.84
CA GLN A 195 -21.58 83.90 -48.30
C GLN A 195 -23.01 83.56 -47.83
N MET A 196 -23.71 84.51 -47.22
CA MET A 196 -25.11 84.36 -46.80
C MET A 196 -26.04 84.28 -48.01
N ILE A 197 -25.77 85.01 -49.10
CA ILE A 197 -26.49 84.88 -50.37
C ILE A 197 -26.25 83.48 -50.93
N GLN A 198 -25.00 83.02 -51.03
CA GLN A 198 -24.67 81.67 -51.50
C GLN A 198 -25.31 80.56 -50.64
N LEU A 199 -25.31 80.72 -49.31
CA LEU A 199 -26.00 79.82 -48.39
C LEU A 199 -27.51 79.93 -48.53
N SER A 200 -28.08 81.13 -48.69
CA SER A 200 -29.51 81.34 -48.93
C SER A 200 -29.96 80.78 -50.28
N GLU A 201 -29.10 80.78 -51.30
CA GLU A 201 -29.32 80.10 -52.57
C GLU A 201 -29.28 78.58 -52.39
N SER A 202 -28.34 78.04 -51.60
CA SER A 202 -28.31 76.59 -51.32
C SER A 202 -29.52 76.16 -50.48
N LEU A 203 -29.95 76.99 -49.54
CA LEU A 203 -31.15 76.79 -48.75
C LEU A 203 -32.40 77.01 -49.60
N GLN A 204 -32.42 77.93 -50.56
CA GLN A 204 -33.51 78.08 -51.54
C GLN A 204 -33.57 76.89 -52.51
N LYS A 205 -32.43 76.32 -52.92
CA LYS A 205 -32.37 75.09 -53.72
C LYS A 205 -32.92 73.91 -52.93
N LEU A 206 -32.42 73.66 -51.71
CA LEU A 206 -32.94 72.62 -50.81
C LEU A 206 -34.41 72.87 -50.41
N ARG A 207 -34.84 74.12 -50.29
CA ARG A 207 -36.24 74.49 -49.99
C ARG A 207 -37.12 74.32 -51.22
N ALA A 208 -36.65 74.62 -52.43
CA ALA A 208 -37.38 74.35 -53.67
C ALA A 208 -37.43 72.86 -54.00
N GLU A 209 -36.38 72.09 -53.67
CA GLU A 209 -36.40 70.62 -53.72
C GLU A 209 -37.42 70.08 -52.71
N ARG A 210 -37.35 70.49 -51.43
CA ARG A 210 -38.33 70.18 -50.40
C ARG A 210 -39.75 70.57 -50.83
N ASP A 211 -39.94 71.74 -51.41
CA ASP A 211 -41.25 72.25 -51.81
C ASP A 211 -41.75 71.55 -53.07
N GLN A 212 -40.86 71.08 -53.96
CA GLN A 212 -41.21 70.16 -55.06
C GLN A 212 -41.57 68.76 -54.53
N TYR A 213 -40.90 68.25 -53.49
CA TYR A 213 -41.29 67.00 -52.83
C TYR A 213 -42.61 67.14 -52.06
N ALA A 214 -42.83 68.26 -51.37
CA ALA A 214 -44.08 68.59 -50.70
C ALA A 214 -45.22 68.80 -51.71
N GLN A 215 -44.96 69.45 -52.86
CA GLN A 215 -45.91 69.58 -53.95
C GLN A 215 -46.21 68.21 -54.59
N LYS A 216 -45.22 67.33 -54.80
CA LYS A 216 -45.48 65.94 -55.24
C LYS A 216 -46.35 65.18 -54.24
N LEU A 217 -46.05 65.28 -52.94
CA LEU A 217 -46.86 64.68 -51.88
C LEU A 217 -48.26 65.33 -51.77
N GLN A 218 -48.41 66.60 -52.13
CA GLN A 218 -49.69 67.31 -52.20
C GLN A 218 -50.47 66.97 -53.47
N GLU A 219 -49.81 66.71 -54.59
CA GLU A 219 -50.42 66.26 -55.85
C GLU A 219 -50.86 64.80 -55.73
N GLU A 220 -49.99 63.92 -55.23
CA GLU A 220 -50.35 62.55 -54.81
C GLU A 220 -51.46 62.59 -53.75
N GLY A 221 -51.33 63.46 -52.75
CA GLY A 221 -52.33 63.70 -51.71
C GLY A 221 -53.67 64.19 -52.28
N SER A 222 -53.64 65.02 -53.33
CA SER A 222 -54.84 65.50 -54.04
C SER A 222 -55.46 64.39 -54.89
N ILE A 223 -54.64 63.55 -55.55
CA ILE A 223 -55.10 62.35 -56.27
C ILE A 223 -55.71 61.33 -55.31
N TRP A 224 -55.16 61.18 -54.09
CA TRP A 224 -55.75 60.35 -53.04
C TRP A 224 -57.01 60.99 -52.45
N GLN A 225 -57.03 62.30 -52.20
CA GLN A 225 -58.22 63.03 -51.77
C GLN A 225 -59.32 62.97 -52.82
N GLU A 226 -59.01 63.05 -54.12
CA GLU A 226 -59.99 62.95 -55.20
C GLU A 226 -60.49 61.51 -55.38
N LYS A 227 -59.64 60.49 -55.23
CA LYS A 227 -60.09 59.09 -55.08
C LYS A 227 -61.02 58.93 -53.87
N ILE A 228 -60.68 59.53 -52.73
CA ILE A 228 -61.52 59.53 -51.53
C ILE A 228 -62.82 60.30 -51.80
N HIS A 229 -62.80 61.39 -52.57
CA HIS A 229 -63.99 62.16 -52.94
C HIS A 229 -64.89 61.42 -53.94
N GLN A 230 -64.31 60.63 -54.86
CA GLN A 230 -65.03 59.76 -55.78
C GLN A 230 -65.65 58.56 -55.04
N LEU A 231 -64.93 57.96 -54.10
CA LEU A 231 -65.45 56.93 -53.19
C LEU A 231 -66.52 57.50 -52.25
N ALA A 232 -66.32 58.71 -51.71
CA ALA A 232 -67.31 59.42 -50.91
C ALA A 232 -68.53 59.79 -51.73
N ALA A 233 -68.40 60.19 -53.00
CA ALA A 233 -69.53 60.41 -53.90
C ALA A 233 -70.30 59.11 -54.20
N GLN A 234 -69.61 57.97 -54.31
CA GLN A 234 -70.26 56.64 -54.38
C GLN A 234 -70.97 56.23 -53.08
N VAL A 235 -70.60 56.83 -51.94
CA VAL A 235 -71.32 56.67 -50.65
C VAL A 235 -72.49 57.68 -50.58
N SER A 236 -72.26 58.97 -50.79
CA SER A 236 -73.28 60.03 -50.76
C SER A 236 -74.42 59.79 -51.74
N SER A 237 -74.15 59.27 -52.95
CA SER A 237 -75.19 58.89 -53.91
C SER A 237 -76.01 57.65 -53.49
N LYS A 238 -75.49 56.82 -52.57
CA LYS A 238 -76.25 55.78 -51.86
C LYS A 238 -76.98 56.31 -50.62
N THR A 239 -76.59 57.46 -50.08
CA THR A 239 -77.18 58.08 -48.88
C THR A 239 -78.27 59.11 -49.21
N GLN A 240 -78.22 59.79 -50.36
CA GLN A 240 -79.21 60.78 -50.81
C GLN A 240 -80.58 60.19 -51.24
N GLN A 241 -80.99 59.08 -50.63
CA GLN A 241 -82.32 58.46 -50.82
C GLN A 241 -83.27 58.67 -49.62
N CYS A 242 -82.86 59.41 -48.58
CA CYS A 242 -83.65 59.63 -47.35
C CYS A 242 -83.68 61.11 -46.90
N GLU A 243 -84.72 61.84 -47.35
CA GLU A 243 -85.74 62.60 -46.57
C GLU A 243 -85.42 63.30 -45.21
N VAL A 244 -86.13 64.35 -44.72
CA VAL A 244 -86.90 65.52 -45.27
C VAL A 244 -87.55 66.33 -44.09
N HIS A 245 -88.12 67.54 -44.32
CA HIS A 245 -89.01 68.36 -43.43
C HIS A 245 -88.43 69.01 -42.13
N GLU A 246 -89.01 70.07 -41.51
CA GLU A 246 -89.69 71.31 -41.99
C GLU A 246 -90.10 72.29 -40.83
N SER A 247 -90.38 73.58 -41.15
CA SER A 247 -91.42 74.48 -40.53
C SER A 247 -91.37 74.85 -39.02
N GLN A 248 -92.05 75.86 -38.40
CA GLN A 248 -92.75 77.17 -38.67
C GLN A 248 -93.18 77.76 -37.28
N THR A 249 -93.73 78.97 -36.98
CA THR A 249 -94.00 80.32 -37.59
C THR A 249 -94.35 81.33 -36.42
N ALA A 250 -94.47 82.65 -36.67
CA ALA A 250 -94.88 83.72 -35.71
C ALA A 250 -96.43 83.75 -35.39
N PRO A 251 -97.15 84.81 -34.88
CA PRO A 251 -97.14 86.23 -35.32
C PRO A 251 -97.54 87.36 -34.29
N GLN A 252 -97.70 88.57 -34.85
CA GLN A 252 -98.28 89.87 -34.40
C GLN A 252 -99.82 89.84 -34.11
N PRO A 253 -100.62 90.95 -33.92
CA PRO A 253 -100.39 92.41 -34.10
C PRO A 253 -100.85 93.27 -32.88
N GLU A 254 -100.99 94.62 -32.88
CA GLU A 254 -100.86 95.74 -33.86
C GLU A 254 -99.78 96.76 -33.38
N GLY A 255 -99.59 98.01 -33.82
CA GLY A 255 -100.19 98.91 -34.84
C GLY A 255 -99.36 100.23 -34.93
N PRO A 256 -99.58 101.18 -35.90
CA PRO A 256 -98.55 102.22 -36.15
C PRO A 256 -98.93 103.72 -36.14
N THR A 257 -98.26 104.46 -35.27
CA THR A 257 -97.87 105.89 -35.36
C THR A 257 -96.40 105.99 -35.84
N GLU A 258 -95.87 107.16 -36.22
CA GLU A 258 -94.45 107.32 -36.65
C GLU A 258 -93.43 106.80 -35.60
N HIS A 259 -93.73 106.95 -34.31
CA HIS A 259 -92.88 106.43 -33.24
C HIS A 259 -92.96 104.90 -33.10
N GLU A 260 -94.08 104.28 -33.49
CA GLU A 260 -94.25 102.83 -33.51
C GLU A 260 -93.66 102.21 -34.78
N LEU A 261 -93.58 102.92 -35.91
CA LEU A 261 -92.76 102.53 -37.05
C LEU A 261 -91.27 102.53 -36.70
N ALA A 262 -90.80 103.54 -35.96
CA ALA A 262 -89.44 103.55 -35.42
C ALA A 262 -89.22 102.40 -34.43
N LEU A 263 -90.15 102.17 -33.50
CA LEU A 263 -90.05 101.10 -32.50
C LEU A 263 -90.17 99.70 -33.13
N GLN A 264 -90.96 99.50 -34.18
CA GLN A 264 -90.98 98.26 -34.96
C GLN A 264 -89.66 98.05 -35.71
N ALA A 265 -89.05 99.10 -36.26
CA ALA A 265 -87.72 99.01 -36.86
C ALA A 265 -86.61 98.75 -35.82
N ASP A 266 -86.78 99.19 -34.56
CA ASP A 266 -85.88 98.87 -33.45
C ASP A 266 -86.08 97.45 -32.95
N ILE A 267 -87.33 96.99 -32.77
CA ILE A 267 -87.66 95.61 -32.39
C ILE A 267 -87.16 94.64 -33.46
N HIS A 268 -87.45 94.87 -34.75
CA HIS A 268 -86.97 94.02 -35.83
C HIS A 268 -85.44 93.97 -35.91
N ARG A 269 -84.74 95.09 -35.63
CA ARG A 269 -83.27 95.10 -35.54
C ARG A 269 -82.74 94.37 -34.31
N LEU A 270 -83.42 94.46 -33.16
CA LEU A 270 -83.07 93.73 -31.94
C LEU A 270 -83.36 92.22 -32.07
N GLU A 271 -84.41 91.84 -32.79
CA GLU A 271 -84.73 90.46 -33.15
C GLU A 271 -83.69 89.90 -34.11
N GLN A 272 -83.34 90.61 -35.19
CA GLN A 272 -82.24 90.20 -36.08
C GLN A 272 -80.90 90.07 -35.34
N ALA A 273 -80.52 91.06 -34.53
CA ALA A 273 -79.28 91.01 -33.75
C ALA A 273 -79.29 89.87 -32.71
N LYS A 274 -80.44 89.54 -32.13
CA LYS A 274 -80.62 88.37 -31.25
C LYS A 274 -80.48 87.06 -32.02
N GLU A 275 -81.05 86.95 -33.22
CA GLU A 275 -80.95 85.77 -34.08
C GLU A 275 -79.51 85.53 -34.55
N GLU A 276 -78.81 86.60 -34.94
CA GLU A 276 -77.38 86.61 -35.27
C GLU A 276 -76.51 86.20 -34.06
N LEU A 277 -76.80 86.71 -32.87
CA LEU A 277 -76.04 86.38 -31.65
C LEU A 277 -76.36 84.95 -31.15
N TYR A 278 -77.58 84.45 -31.35
CA TYR A 278 -77.93 83.05 -31.07
C TYR A 278 -77.27 82.07 -32.05
N THR A 279 -77.19 82.42 -33.34
CA THR A 279 -76.51 81.59 -34.34
C THR A 279 -74.99 81.58 -34.14
N GLN A 280 -74.39 82.71 -33.77
CA GLN A 280 -72.98 82.77 -33.34
C GLN A 280 -72.72 81.96 -32.07
N TYR A 281 -73.58 82.06 -31.04
CA TYR A 281 -73.48 81.24 -29.84
C TYR A 281 -73.60 79.74 -30.16
N ARG A 282 -74.54 79.34 -31.02
CA ARG A 282 -74.72 77.95 -31.44
C ARG A 282 -73.50 77.42 -32.23
N ALA A 283 -72.86 78.27 -33.04
CA ALA A 283 -71.59 77.94 -33.70
C ALA A 283 -70.48 77.73 -32.66
N GLN A 284 -70.28 78.66 -31.73
CA GLN A 284 -69.28 78.52 -30.65
C GLN A 284 -69.50 77.30 -29.77
N VAL A 285 -70.74 76.87 -29.53
CA VAL A 285 -71.02 75.61 -28.82
C VAL A 285 -70.56 74.41 -29.66
N GLY A 286 -70.84 74.40 -30.97
CA GLY A 286 -70.33 73.38 -31.89
C GLY A 286 -68.80 73.33 -31.97
N ASP A 287 -68.15 74.49 -32.01
CA ASP A 287 -66.69 74.61 -31.99
C ASP A 287 -66.09 74.07 -30.68
N ASN A 288 -66.71 74.37 -29.53
CA ASN A 288 -66.29 73.83 -28.23
C ASN A 288 -66.54 72.32 -28.11
N GLU A 289 -67.64 71.79 -28.67
CA GLU A 289 -67.85 70.34 -28.77
C GLU A 289 -66.78 69.68 -29.64
N GLN A 290 -66.40 70.28 -30.76
CA GLN A 290 -65.36 69.75 -31.66
C GLN A 290 -63.97 69.81 -31.00
N LEU A 291 -63.64 70.90 -30.29
CA LEU A 291 -62.41 71.00 -29.49
C LEU A 291 -62.39 69.99 -28.33
N SER A 292 -63.54 69.73 -27.70
CA SER A 292 -63.65 68.72 -26.63
C SER A 292 -63.40 67.31 -27.16
N ARG A 293 -63.93 66.97 -28.35
CA ARG A 293 -63.64 65.69 -29.04
C ARG A 293 -62.15 65.58 -29.41
N LEU A 294 -61.55 66.66 -29.93
CA LEU A 294 -60.12 66.66 -30.26
C LEU A 294 -59.21 66.51 -29.04
N ASN A 295 -59.58 67.11 -27.90
CA ASN A 295 -58.88 66.88 -26.63
C ASN A 295 -59.03 65.41 -26.17
N GLN A 296 -60.23 64.84 -26.25
CA GLN A 296 -60.44 63.42 -25.90
C GLN A 296 -59.63 62.48 -26.80
N GLU A 297 -59.58 62.73 -28.12
CA GLU A 297 -58.72 61.97 -29.05
C GLU A 297 -57.22 62.10 -28.71
N GLN A 298 -56.78 63.25 -28.18
CA GLN A 298 -55.40 63.44 -27.72
C GLN A 298 -55.14 62.77 -26.36
N GLU A 299 -56.10 62.77 -25.42
CA GLU A 299 -56.00 62.04 -24.15
C GLU A 299 -55.95 60.53 -24.38
N GLU A 300 -56.82 59.98 -25.24
CA GLU A 300 -56.80 58.56 -25.61
C GLU A 300 -55.47 58.17 -26.27
N ARG A 301 -54.89 59.05 -27.10
CA ARG A 301 -53.60 58.84 -27.76
C ARG A 301 -52.40 58.99 -26.82
N LEU A 302 -52.48 59.87 -25.82
CA LEU A 302 -51.50 59.99 -24.74
C LEU A 302 -51.53 58.73 -23.87
N GLN A 303 -52.71 58.26 -23.46
CA GLN A 303 -52.84 57.01 -22.70
C GLN A 303 -52.31 55.80 -23.49
N GLU A 304 -52.49 55.73 -24.81
CA GLU A 304 -51.93 54.63 -25.60
C GLU A 304 -50.39 54.72 -25.70
N LEU A 305 -49.82 55.93 -25.75
CA LEU A 305 -48.38 56.14 -25.63
C LEU A 305 -47.86 55.74 -24.24
N GLU A 306 -48.56 56.11 -23.16
CA GLU A 306 -48.23 55.67 -21.79
C GLU A 306 -48.29 54.15 -21.67
N ARG A 307 -49.31 53.49 -22.24
CA ARG A 307 -49.39 52.01 -22.30
C ARG A 307 -48.27 51.38 -23.11
N THR A 308 -47.68 52.04 -24.12
CA THR A 308 -46.51 51.50 -24.82
C THR A 308 -45.22 51.73 -24.04
N VAL A 309 -45.04 52.90 -23.41
CA VAL A 309 -43.90 53.18 -22.52
C VAL A 309 -43.89 52.24 -21.31
N GLN A 310 -45.06 51.97 -20.71
CA GLN A 310 -45.17 51.01 -19.60
C GLN A 310 -44.75 49.61 -20.06
N ARG A 311 -45.28 49.11 -21.18
CA ARG A 311 -44.87 47.82 -21.77
C ARG A 311 -43.36 47.76 -22.06
N TYR A 312 -42.75 48.83 -22.58
CA TYR A 312 -41.30 48.89 -22.76
C TYR A 312 -40.51 48.88 -21.44
N ASN A 313 -41.01 49.54 -20.38
CA ASN A 313 -40.38 49.47 -19.06
C ASN A 313 -40.45 48.04 -18.51
N ASP A 314 -41.62 47.40 -18.57
CA ASP A 314 -41.84 46.03 -18.12
C ASP A 314 -40.92 45.05 -18.91
N ASP A 315 -40.87 45.15 -20.24
CA ASP A 315 -39.95 44.40 -21.11
C ASP A 315 -38.47 44.58 -20.71
N THR A 316 -38.06 45.78 -20.28
CA THR A 316 -36.67 46.02 -19.82
C THR A 316 -36.37 45.43 -18.45
N VAL A 317 -37.36 45.37 -17.55
CA VAL A 317 -37.22 44.71 -16.25
C VAL A 317 -37.10 43.20 -16.43
N ASP A 318 -37.98 42.59 -17.23
CA ASP A 318 -37.92 41.16 -17.56
C ASP A 318 -36.60 40.80 -18.24
N ARG A 319 -36.13 41.64 -19.18
CA ARG A 319 -34.82 41.49 -19.83
C ARG A 319 -33.66 41.61 -18.83
N HIS A 320 -33.77 42.43 -17.79
CA HIS A 320 -32.74 42.51 -16.73
C HIS A 320 -32.77 41.28 -15.82
N GLN A 321 -33.95 40.82 -15.38
CA GLN A 321 -34.07 39.57 -14.60
C GLN A 321 -33.55 38.36 -15.37
N LEU A 322 -33.84 38.26 -16.68
CA LEU A 322 -33.32 37.19 -17.52
C LEU A 322 -31.79 37.20 -17.61
N LEU A 323 -31.16 38.39 -17.69
CA LEU A 323 -29.71 38.53 -17.71
C LEU A 323 -29.09 38.20 -16.34
N GLU A 324 -29.72 38.60 -15.24
CA GLU A 324 -29.27 38.29 -13.88
C GLU A 324 -29.37 36.78 -13.58
N ASN A 325 -30.50 36.15 -13.93
CA ASN A 325 -30.69 34.71 -13.85
C ASN A 325 -29.65 33.96 -14.71
N MET A 326 -29.45 34.36 -15.98
CA MET A 326 -28.42 33.76 -16.84
C MET A 326 -27.00 33.95 -16.29
N GLN A 327 -26.73 35.04 -15.55
CA GLN A 327 -25.44 35.27 -14.92
C GLN A 327 -25.26 34.44 -13.64
N SER A 328 -26.32 34.25 -12.85
CA SER A 328 -26.39 33.29 -11.73
C SER A 328 -26.15 31.85 -12.22
N ASP A 329 -26.86 31.44 -13.27
CA ASP A 329 -26.72 30.12 -13.89
C ASP A 329 -25.33 29.92 -14.45
N LYS A 330 -24.76 30.94 -15.12
CA LYS A 330 -23.37 30.91 -15.59
C LYS A 330 -22.39 30.67 -14.44
N VAL A 331 -22.56 31.31 -13.29
CA VAL A 331 -21.68 31.09 -12.12
C VAL A 331 -21.86 29.69 -11.56
N THR A 332 -23.11 29.22 -11.44
CA THR A 332 -23.45 27.89 -10.92
C THR A 332 -22.93 26.77 -11.82
N ILE A 333 -23.17 26.86 -13.13
CA ILE A 333 -22.63 25.96 -14.15
C ILE A 333 -21.10 26.02 -14.17
N SER A 334 -20.49 27.21 -14.08
CA SER A 334 -19.02 27.32 -14.02
C SER A 334 -18.45 26.58 -12.82
N ARG A 335 -19.06 26.72 -11.64
CA ARG A 335 -18.65 26.01 -10.42
C ARG A 335 -18.78 24.49 -10.56
N ALA A 336 -19.92 24.03 -11.08
CA ALA A 336 -20.17 22.61 -11.34
C ALA A 336 -19.21 22.03 -12.40
N LEU A 337 -18.84 22.80 -13.42
CA LEU A 337 -17.83 22.40 -14.43
C LEU A 337 -16.43 22.32 -13.82
N THR A 338 -16.05 23.25 -12.92
CA THR A 338 -14.78 23.16 -12.19
C THR A 338 -14.73 21.92 -11.32
N GLN A 339 -15.79 21.62 -10.54
CA GLN A 339 -15.87 20.41 -9.72
C GLN A 339 -15.83 19.13 -10.59
N ASN A 340 -16.54 19.11 -11.72
CA ASN A 340 -16.48 17.98 -12.67
C ASN A 340 -15.10 17.81 -13.33
N ARG A 341 -14.32 18.88 -13.46
CA ARG A 341 -12.92 18.81 -13.92
C ARG A 341 -12.02 18.25 -12.81
N GLU A 342 -12.13 18.79 -11.60
CA GLU A 342 -11.35 18.39 -10.43
C GLU A 342 -11.58 16.90 -10.08
N LEU A 343 -12.83 16.41 -10.16
CA LEU A 343 -13.15 14.99 -10.02
C LEU A 343 -12.56 14.11 -11.13
N LYS A 344 -12.44 14.62 -12.37
CA LYS A 344 -11.78 13.90 -13.47
C LYS A 344 -10.27 13.87 -13.32
N GLU A 345 -9.67 14.94 -12.80
CA GLU A 345 -8.25 15.02 -12.49
C GLU A 345 -7.92 14.06 -11.33
N GLN A 346 -8.72 14.02 -10.25
CA GLN A 346 -8.62 13.02 -9.18
C GLN A 346 -8.81 11.57 -9.67
N LEU A 347 -9.76 11.33 -10.58
CA LEU A 347 -9.96 10.00 -11.17
C LEU A 347 -8.76 9.57 -12.01
N ALA A 348 -8.15 10.50 -12.77
CA ALA A 348 -6.94 10.25 -13.53
C ALA A 348 -5.72 10.02 -12.62
N GLU A 349 -5.59 10.75 -11.51
CA GLU A 349 -4.57 10.49 -10.49
C GLU A 349 -4.71 9.09 -9.87
N LEU A 350 -5.94 8.69 -9.50
CA LEU A 350 -6.23 7.35 -9.02
C LEU A 350 -5.89 6.27 -10.05
N GLN A 351 -6.29 6.45 -11.32
CA GLN A 351 -5.96 5.53 -12.40
C GLN A 351 -4.44 5.41 -12.61
N ASN A 352 -3.71 6.53 -12.62
CA ASN A 352 -2.25 6.54 -12.70
C ASN A 352 -1.61 5.85 -11.48
N GLY A 353 -2.17 6.05 -10.28
CA GLY A 353 -1.75 5.36 -9.06
C GLY A 353 -1.96 3.85 -9.13
N PHE A 354 -3.12 3.40 -9.62
CA PHE A 354 -3.39 1.97 -9.86
C PHE A 354 -2.44 1.37 -10.91
N VAL A 355 -2.15 2.07 -12.01
CA VAL A 355 -1.19 1.59 -13.03
C VAL A 355 0.22 1.49 -12.45
N LYS A 356 0.69 2.50 -11.71
CA LYS A 356 1.99 2.46 -11.01
C LYS A 356 2.07 1.28 -10.03
N LEU A 357 1.11 1.17 -9.12
CA LEU A 357 1.03 0.06 -8.16
C LEU A 357 0.93 -1.31 -8.85
N THR A 358 0.28 -1.41 -10.01
CA THR A 358 0.20 -2.67 -10.78
C THR A 358 1.55 -3.02 -11.41
N ASN A 359 2.27 -2.04 -11.95
CA ASN A 359 3.62 -2.22 -12.49
C ASN A 359 4.62 -2.57 -11.38
N GLU A 360 4.61 -1.85 -10.26
CA GLU A 360 5.42 -2.10 -9.07
C GLU A 360 5.15 -3.52 -8.52
N ASN A 361 3.88 -3.95 -8.42
CA ASN A 361 3.54 -5.33 -8.04
C ASN A 361 4.03 -6.36 -9.07
N MET A 362 4.00 -6.05 -10.38
CA MET A 362 4.52 -6.94 -11.42
C MET A 362 6.05 -7.09 -11.31
N GLU A 363 6.77 -5.99 -11.11
CA GLU A 363 8.22 -5.96 -10.92
C GLU A 363 8.64 -6.70 -9.64
N LEU A 364 7.98 -6.43 -8.51
CA LEU A 364 8.20 -7.14 -7.24
C LEU A 364 7.87 -8.62 -7.36
N THR A 365 6.81 -8.99 -8.08
CA THR A 365 6.46 -10.41 -8.33
C THR A 365 7.50 -11.09 -9.21
N SER A 366 8.01 -10.40 -10.24
CA SER A 366 9.08 -10.89 -11.12
C SER A 366 10.38 -11.12 -10.35
N ALA A 367 10.82 -10.11 -9.57
CA ALA A 367 11.99 -10.21 -8.70
C ALA A 367 11.86 -11.33 -7.66
N LEU A 368 10.68 -11.48 -7.05
CA LEU A 368 10.39 -12.59 -6.14
C LEU A 368 10.46 -13.96 -6.84
N GLN A 369 10.04 -14.06 -8.11
CA GLN A 369 10.15 -15.30 -8.89
C GLN A 369 11.61 -15.62 -9.26
N SER A 370 12.44 -14.62 -9.62
CA SER A 370 13.87 -14.84 -9.84
C SER A 370 14.60 -15.24 -8.55
N GLU A 371 14.30 -14.59 -7.42
CA GLU A 371 14.87 -14.98 -6.11
C GLU A 371 14.42 -16.39 -5.68
N GLN A 372 13.16 -16.77 -5.95
CA GLN A 372 12.72 -18.15 -5.76
C GLN A 372 13.42 -19.15 -6.69
N HIS A 373 13.85 -18.74 -7.89
CA HIS A 373 14.66 -19.58 -8.77
C HIS A 373 16.09 -19.73 -8.21
N VAL A 374 16.75 -18.63 -7.85
CA VAL A 374 18.08 -18.63 -7.22
C VAL A 374 18.07 -19.47 -5.93
N LYS A 375 17.05 -19.34 -5.08
CA LYS A 375 16.88 -20.18 -3.88
C LYS A 375 16.78 -21.67 -4.20
N LYS A 376 16.09 -22.07 -5.29
CA LYS A 376 16.02 -23.47 -5.74
C LYS A 376 17.36 -23.96 -6.30
N GLU A 377 18.10 -23.09 -6.97
CA GLU A 377 19.45 -23.38 -7.50
C GLU A 377 20.44 -23.63 -6.35
N VAL A 378 20.48 -22.71 -5.38
CA VAL A 378 21.31 -22.82 -4.16
C VAL A 378 20.93 -24.07 -3.35
N ALA A 379 19.63 -24.36 -3.17
CA ALA A 379 19.19 -25.57 -2.49
C ALA A 379 19.65 -26.85 -3.20
N ARG A 380 19.60 -26.88 -4.55
CA ARG A 380 20.12 -28.02 -5.34
C ARG A 380 21.64 -28.14 -5.21
N ARG A 381 22.37 -27.03 -5.20
CA ARG A 381 23.84 -27.04 -5.05
C ARG A 381 24.26 -27.46 -3.63
N ILE A 382 23.50 -27.10 -2.60
CA ILE A 382 23.70 -27.61 -1.24
C ILE A 382 23.44 -29.12 -1.19
N GLY A 383 22.39 -29.63 -1.85
CA GLY A 383 22.12 -31.06 -1.97
C GLY A 383 23.28 -31.83 -2.61
N GLN A 384 23.77 -31.35 -3.77
CA GLN A 384 24.94 -31.93 -4.44
C GLN A 384 26.18 -31.94 -3.54
N LEU A 385 26.46 -30.85 -2.82
CA LEU A 385 27.59 -30.80 -1.89
C LEU A 385 27.41 -31.72 -0.67
N GLN A 386 26.18 -32.03 -0.26
CA GLN A 386 25.88 -33.02 0.78
C GLN A 386 26.08 -34.45 0.26
N GLU A 387 25.73 -34.72 -1.00
CA GLU A 387 25.99 -35.99 -1.69
C GLU A 387 27.50 -36.21 -1.90
N ASP A 388 28.23 -35.22 -2.43
CA ASP A 388 29.69 -35.20 -2.56
C ASP A 388 30.39 -35.49 -1.21
N LEU A 389 29.92 -34.85 -0.13
CA LEU A 389 30.46 -35.06 1.23
C LEU A 389 30.09 -36.41 1.84
N ALA A 390 28.97 -37.02 1.44
CA ALA A 390 28.61 -38.38 1.86
C ALA A 390 29.49 -39.41 1.15
N GLU A 391 29.67 -39.30 -0.17
CA GLU A 391 30.58 -40.14 -0.94
C GLU A 391 32.03 -40.04 -0.42
N LEU A 392 32.51 -38.84 -0.10
CA LEU A 392 33.86 -38.65 0.43
C LEU A 392 34.05 -39.25 1.83
N LYS A 393 33.00 -39.30 2.67
CA LYS A 393 33.04 -40.01 3.96
C LYS A 393 33.06 -41.52 3.76
N GLU A 394 32.20 -42.08 2.92
CA GLU A 394 32.20 -43.51 2.62
C GLU A 394 33.57 -43.97 2.08
N LYS A 395 34.16 -43.18 1.16
CA LYS A 395 35.52 -43.43 0.65
C LYS A 395 36.59 -43.33 1.74
N LEU A 396 36.45 -42.42 2.70
CA LEU A 396 37.36 -42.29 3.85
C LEU A 396 37.22 -43.47 4.82
N ASP A 397 35.99 -43.88 5.14
CA ASP A 397 35.70 -45.00 6.05
C ASP A 397 36.20 -46.32 5.45
N LEU A 398 36.01 -46.54 4.15
CA LEU A 398 36.61 -47.67 3.40
C LEU A 398 38.14 -47.65 3.48
N LYS A 399 38.80 -46.48 3.34
CA LYS A 399 40.26 -46.38 3.51
C LYS A 399 40.72 -46.52 4.96
N SER A 400 39.88 -46.18 5.94
CA SER A 400 40.14 -46.44 7.35
C SER A 400 40.12 -47.95 7.63
N LEU A 401 39.13 -48.67 7.09
CA LEU A 401 39.04 -50.13 7.17
C LEU A 401 40.21 -50.84 6.47
N GLU A 402 40.61 -50.39 5.26
CA GLU A 402 41.82 -50.89 4.59
C GLU A 402 43.09 -50.68 5.45
N ALA A 403 43.26 -49.48 6.01
CA ALA A 403 44.41 -49.16 6.86
C ALA A 403 44.42 -49.99 8.16
N GLN A 404 43.25 -50.21 8.77
CA GLN A 404 43.12 -51.06 9.95
C GLN A 404 43.46 -52.52 9.64
N GLY A 405 42.97 -53.07 8.52
CA GLY A 405 43.32 -54.43 8.09
C GLY A 405 44.83 -54.61 7.83
N LEU A 406 45.52 -53.57 7.33
CA LEU A 406 46.98 -53.56 7.18
C LEU A 406 47.72 -53.48 8.53
N LEU A 407 47.18 -52.77 9.52
CA LEU A 407 47.71 -52.76 10.88
C LEU A 407 47.54 -54.12 11.57
N GLU A 408 46.38 -54.76 11.42
CA GLU A 408 46.14 -56.11 11.95
C GLU A 408 47.08 -57.15 11.30
N GLN A 409 47.36 -57.06 10.00
CA GLN A 409 48.37 -57.89 9.34
C GLN A 409 49.79 -57.62 9.86
N ARG A 410 50.18 -56.34 10.04
CA ARG A 410 51.47 -55.97 10.65
C ARG A 410 51.63 -56.61 12.03
N ASP A 411 50.58 -56.58 12.84
CA ASP A 411 50.63 -57.05 14.24
C ASP A 411 50.64 -58.59 14.32
N GLN A 412 50.02 -59.29 13.37
CA GLN A 412 50.19 -60.74 13.19
C GLN A 412 51.66 -61.09 12.86
N PHE A 413 52.29 -60.39 11.92
CA PHE A 413 53.71 -60.59 11.59
C PHE A 413 54.63 -60.25 12.77
N TYR A 414 54.33 -59.19 13.53
CA TYR A 414 55.08 -58.82 14.72
C TYR A 414 54.98 -59.90 15.81
N ALA A 415 53.77 -60.44 16.07
CA ALA A 415 53.57 -61.52 17.02
C ALA A 415 54.33 -62.80 16.62
N HIS A 416 54.35 -63.17 15.33
CA HIS A 416 55.17 -64.28 14.85
C HIS A 416 56.67 -64.04 14.98
N LEU A 417 57.15 -62.82 14.71
CA LEU A 417 58.55 -62.45 14.93
C LEU A 417 58.93 -62.53 16.42
N GLN A 418 58.05 -62.07 17.31
CA GLN A 418 58.24 -62.14 18.76
C GLN A 418 58.27 -63.60 19.26
N GLN A 419 57.38 -64.46 18.77
CA GLN A 419 57.40 -65.91 19.04
C GLN A 419 58.75 -66.54 18.64
N TYR A 420 59.24 -66.20 17.44
CA TYR A 420 60.51 -66.70 16.92
C TYR A 420 61.72 -66.18 17.73
N THR A 421 61.70 -64.91 18.14
CA THR A 421 62.71 -64.33 19.04
C THR A 421 62.73 -65.02 20.40
N ALA A 422 61.56 -65.28 21.00
CA ALA A 422 61.45 -65.98 22.29
C ALA A 422 61.95 -67.42 22.20
N ALA A 423 61.62 -68.15 21.12
CA ALA A 423 62.12 -69.50 20.87
C ALA A 423 63.65 -69.54 20.73
N TYR A 424 64.26 -68.55 20.06
CA TYR A 424 65.72 -68.43 20.02
C TYR A 424 66.34 -68.10 21.37
N GLN A 425 65.73 -67.22 22.17
CA GLN A 425 66.20 -66.92 23.52
C GLN A 425 66.16 -68.16 24.44
N GLN A 426 65.10 -68.97 24.34
CA GLN A 426 65.02 -70.26 25.03
C GLN A 426 66.17 -71.18 24.60
N LEU A 427 66.38 -71.37 23.30
CA LEU A 427 67.43 -72.26 22.77
C LEU A 427 68.85 -71.79 23.17
N ILE A 428 69.08 -70.48 23.28
CA ILE A 428 70.32 -69.91 23.86
C ILE A 428 70.45 -70.30 25.33
N SER A 429 69.40 -70.13 26.14
CA SER A 429 69.43 -70.49 27.57
C SER A 429 69.63 -72.00 27.81
N GLU A 430 69.02 -72.85 27.00
CA GLU A 430 69.22 -74.30 27.03
C GLU A 430 70.66 -74.68 26.67
N ARG A 431 71.24 -74.03 25.66
CA ARG A 431 72.66 -74.19 25.29
C ARG A 431 73.59 -73.75 26.42
N GLU A 432 73.33 -72.60 27.05
CA GLU A 432 74.12 -72.13 28.19
C GLU A 432 74.06 -73.08 29.37
N GLU A 433 72.88 -73.62 29.70
CA GLU A 433 72.71 -74.59 30.78
C GLU A 433 73.42 -75.92 30.47
N LEU A 434 73.31 -76.42 29.24
CA LEU A 434 74.04 -77.61 28.80
C LEU A 434 75.56 -77.39 28.80
N GLN A 435 76.03 -76.17 28.50
CA GLN A 435 77.44 -75.80 28.61
C GLN A 435 77.93 -75.73 30.08
N LYS A 436 77.10 -75.28 31.03
CA LYS A 436 77.38 -75.37 32.48
C LYS A 436 77.47 -76.82 32.94
N GLN A 437 76.53 -77.67 32.51
CA GLN A 437 76.52 -79.10 32.83
C GLN A 437 77.77 -79.82 32.29
N TYR A 438 78.17 -79.54 31.04
CA TYR A 438 79.40 -80.06 30.46
C TYR A 438 80.65 -79.63 31.25
N LEU A 439 80.76 -78.34 31.61
CA LEU A 439 81.87 -77.83 32.42
C LEU A 439 81.94 -78.51 33.80
N LEU A 440 80.79 -78.71 34.46
CA LEU A 440 80.71 -79.45 35.74
C LEU A 440 81.12 -80.93 35.57
N GLN A 441 80.75 -81.56 34.46
CA GLN A 441 81.16 -82.93 34.13
C GLN A 441 82.67 -83.02 33.90
N THR A 442 83.29 -82.05 33.22
CA THR A 442 84.75 -81.95 33.08
C THR A 442 85.41 -81.79 34.45
N GLN A 443 84.94 -80.87 35.29
CA GLN A 443 85.46 -80.68 36.66
C GLN A 443 85.26 -81.90 37.59
N LEU A 444 84.33 -82.81 37.29
CA LEU A 444 84.18 -84.10 37.97
C LEU A 444 85.17 -85.13 37.40
N MET A 445 85.35 -85.16 36.08
CA MET A 445 86.32 -86.02 35.41
C MET A 445 87.76 -85.70 35.83
N ASP A 446 88.14 -84.42 35.87
CA ASP A 446 89.47 -83.96 36.29
C ASP A 446 89.75 -84.34 37.75
N ARG A 447 88.75 -84.27 38.63
CA ARG A 447 88.86 -84.73 40.02
C ARG A 447 89.04 -86.25 40.10
N LEU A 448 88.24 -87.03 39.38
CA LEU A 448 88.39 -88.49 39.35
C LEU A 448 89.76 -88.92 38.78
N GLN A 449 90.27 -88.23 37.75
CA GLN A 449 91.63 -88.46 37.24
C GLN A 449 92.69 -88.06 38.26
N HIS A 450 92.52 -86.96 38.99
CA HIS A 450 93.45 -86.56 40.05
C HIS A 450 93.45 -87.57 41.21
N GLU A 451 92.29 -88.07 41.62
CA GLU A 451 92.13 -89.13 42.63
C GLU A 451 92.75 -90.46 42.15
N GLU A 452 92.58 -90.84 40.87
CA GLU A 452 93.20 -92.03 40.29
C GLU A 452 94.74 -91.90 40.21
N VAL A 453 95.25 -90.73 39.84
CA VAL A 453 96.70 -90.44 39.81
C VAL A 453 97.27 -90.39 41.23
N GLN A 454 96.61 -89.77 42.20
CA GLN A 454 97.01 -89.85 43.61
C GLN A 454 97.02 -91.30 44.10
N GLY A 455 96.00 -92.10 43.77
CA GLY A 455 95.95 -93.52 44.10
C GLY A 455 97.14 -94.31 43.52
N LYS A 456 97.47 -94.09 42.25
CA LYS A 456 98.65 -94.67 41.59
C LYS A 456 99.96 -94.25 42.26
N VAL A 457 100.12 -92.97 42.61
CA VAL A 457 101.29 -92.45 43.33
C VAL A 457 101.39 -93.04 44.74
N HIS A 458 100.29 -93.18 45.49
CA HIS A 458 100.27 -93.84 46.79
C HIS A 458 100.67 -95.31 46.68
N ILE A 459 100.19 -96.04 45.67
CA ILE A 459 100.62 -97.43 45.40
C ILE A 459 102.12 -97.47 45.08
N GLU A 460 102.64 -96.56 44.25
CA GLU A 460 104.06 -96.52 43.89
C GLU A 460 104.97 -96.15 45.08
N VAL A 461 104.54 -95.21 45.94
CA VAL A 461 105.23 -94.87 47.20
C VAL A 461 105.23 -96.07 48.14
N HIS A 462 104.09 -96.72 48.36
CA HIS A 462 104.05 -97.94 49.17
C HIS A 462 104.91 -99.06 48.58
N GLN A 463 104.99 -99.20 47.25
CA GLN A 463 105.85 -100.18 46.59
C GLN A 463 107.35 -99.85 46.75
N LYS A 464 107.71 -98.56 46.74
CA LYS A 464 109.06 -98.06 47.05
C LYS A 464 109.41 -98.28 48.52
N ASP A 465 108.52 -98.00 49.47
CA ASP A 465 108.69 -98.31 50.89
C ASP A 465 108.84 -99.82 51.13
N LEU A 466 108.11 -100.65 50.36
CA LEU A 466 108.24 -102.10 50.40
C LEU A 466 109.59 -102.57 49.83
N GLN A 467 110.16 -101.87 48.84
CA GLN A 467 111.55 -102.12 48.41
C GLN A 467 112.58 -101.63 49.45
N VAL A 468 112.41 -100.45 50.04
CA VAL A 468 113.31 -99.92 51.07
C VAL A 468 113.32 -100.82 52.31
N THR A 469 112.15 -101.28 52.78
CA THR A 469 112.06 -102.25 53.88
C THR A 469 112.58 -103.62 53.51
N LYS A 470 112.37 -104.10 52.27
CA LYS A 470 112.98 -105.34 51.76
C LYS A 470 114.51 -105.26 51.72
N VAL A 471 115.09 -104.16 51.22
CA VAL A 471 116.54 -103.92 51.22
C VAL A 471 117.08 -103.87 52.64
N ARG A 472 116.39 -103.16 53.55
CA ARG A 472 116.75 -103.06 54.97
C ARG A 472 116.72 -104.42 55.67
N LEU A 473 115.71 -105.25 55.38
CA LEU A 473 115.63 -106.63 55.88
C LEU A 473 116.73 -107.54 55.30
N THR A 474 117.07 -107.43 54.01
CA THR A 474 118.19 -108.19 53.42
C THR A 474 119.56 -107.76 53.94
N PHE A 475 119.71 -106.52 54.43
CA PHE A 475 120.96 -106.04 55.03
C PHE A 475 121.09 -106.39 56.52
N GLN A 476 119.98 -106.56 57.24
CA GLN A 476 119.98 -106.82 58.69
C GLN A 476 120.00 -108.30 59.10
N LEU A 477 120.21 -109.24 58.16
CA LEU A 477 120.40 -110.67 58.44
C LEU A 477 121.87 -111.15 58.33
N GLY A 478 122.83 -110.22 58.31
CA GLY A 478 124.27 -110.53 58.24
C GLY A 478 124.94 -110.67 59.61
N GLU A 479 124.71 -109.73 60.53
CA GLU A 479 125.37 -109.71 61.84
C GLU A 479 124.40 -109.46 63.00
N SER A 480 124.49 -110.33 64.01
CA SER A 480 123.99 -110.07 65.36
C SER A 480 125.03 -110.53 66.36
N LYS A 481 125.88 -109.59 66.80
CA LYS A 481 126.71 -109.78 67.99
C LYS A 481 126.82 -108.49 68.79
N LEU A 482 126.55 -108.66 70.09
CA LEU A 482 126.95 -107.81 71.20
C LEU A 482 126.26 -106.44 71.39
N CYS A 483 125.34 -106.48 72.35
CA CYS A 483 125.41 -105.67 73.58
C CYS A 483 124.73 -104.30 73.56
N LEU A 484 123.55 -104.26 74.21
CA LEU A 484 123.03 -103.25 75.16
C LEU A 484 123.25 -101.75 74.86
N ARG A 485 122.36 -100.80 75.15
CA ARG A 485 121.06 -100.65 75.86
C ARG A 485 121.02 -99.14 76.18
N TRP A 486 119.88 -98.64 76.66
CA TRP A 486 119.61 -97.21 76.93
C TRP A 486 119.40 -96.38 75.63
N ASN A 487 118.46 -95.43 75.57
CA ASN A 487 117.60 -94.91 76.64
C ASN A 487 116.12 -94.77 76.24
N ILE A 488 115.26 -94.64 77.25
CA ILE A 488 113.82 -94.35 77.16
C ILE A 488 113.59 -92.93 77.73
N LYS A 489 112.44 -92.29 77.41
CA LYS A 489 111.97 -90.96 77.89
C LYS A 489 112.66 -89.73 77.23
N LYS A 490 112.02 -88.54 77.13
CA LYS A 490 110.59 -88.14 77.25
C LYS A 490 110.35 -86.64 76.88
N ILE A 491 109.53 -86.39 75.84
CA ILE A 491 108.45 -85.35 75.73
C ILE A 491 108.76 -83.84 75.90
N ILE A 492 108.13 -83.01 75.03
CA ILE A 492 107.68 -81.59 75.16
C ILE A 492 108.53 -80.40 74.62
N TRP A 493 107.85 -79.57 73.77
CA TRP A 493 107.97 -78.10 73.52
C TRP A 493 109.24 -77.51 72.83
N MET A 494 109.22 -76.35 72.12
CA MET A 494 108.18 -75.42 71.57
C MET A 494 108.87 -74.40 70.60
N TYR A 495 108.14 -73.39 70.09
CA TYR A 495 108.55 -72.19 69.30
C TYR A 495 108.80 -72.43 67.79
N GLU A 496 108.48 -71.57 66.81
CA GLU A 496 107.63 -70.35 66.58
C GLU A 496 108.15 -69.71 65.25
N CYS A 497 107.65 -68.63 64.60
CA CYS A 497 106.43 -67.77 64.56
C CYS A 497 106.33 -67.26 63.08
N ASN A 498 105.57 -66.27 62.57
CA ASN A 498 104.57 -65.25 62.95
C ASN A 498 103.71 -64.99 61.66
N CYS A 499 102.76 -64.06 61.45
CA CYS A 499 102.11 -62.91 62.11
C CYS A 499 100.62 -62.93 61.63
N LEU A 500 99.57 -62.32 62.22
CA LEU A 500 99.30 -60.96 62.73
C LEU A 500 99.20 -59.88 61.62
N ILE A 501 98.09 -59.12 61.45
CA ILE A 501 97.63 -58.04 62.34
C ILE A 501 96.13 -57.63 62.12
N THR A 502 95.36 -57.38 63.20
CA THR A 502 94.06 -56.62 63.34
C THR A 502 92.83 -56.96 62.47
N GLY A 503 91.58 -56.63 62.84
CA GLY A 503 91.04 -56.04 64.08
C GLY A 503 89.68 -55.35 63.89
N HIS A 504 88.70 -55.54 64.79
CA HIS A 504 87.34 -54.98 64.68
C HIS A 504 87.23 -53.49 65.06
N VAL A 505 86.31 -52.76 64.41
CA VAL A 505 85.24 -51.88 64.97
C VAL A 505 84.68 -50.99 63.85
N PHE A 506 83.36 -51.06 63.57
CA PHE A 506 82.45 -49.88 63.45
C PHE A 506 80.97 -50.25 63.21
N SER A 507 80.18 -50.51 64.26
CA SER A 507 78.74 -50.87 64.12
C SER A 507 77.79 -49.66 63.96
N ILE A 508 78.30 -48.46 63.65
CA ILE A 508 77.54 -47.20 63.66
C ILE A 508 77.50 -46.50 62.28
N PHE A 509 78.24 -46.99 61.26
CA PHE A 509 78.35 -46.31 59.96
C PHE A 509 77.18 -46.59 58.98
N VAL A 510 76.39 -47.65 59.21
CA VAL A 510 75.36 -48.13 58.27
C VAL A 510 74.17 -47.16 58.16
N SER A 511 73.80 -46.48 59.25
CA SER A 511 72.62 -45.61 59.24
C SER A 511 72.86 -44.24 58.58
N GLN A 512 74.08 -43.69 58.63
CA GLN A 512 74.41 -42.43 57.95
C GLN A 512 74.80 -42.64 56.48
N THR A 513 75.42 -43.76 56.12
CA THR A 513 75.76 -44.05 54.71
C THR A 513 74.54 -44.32 53.84
N ALA A 514 73.44 -44.83 54.39
CA ALA A 514 72.17 -44.95 53.68
C ALA A 514 71.56 -43.56 53.38
N PHE A 515 71.49 -42.68 54.38
CA PHE A 515 70.96 -41.32 54.21
C PHE A 515 71.81 -40.48 53.24
N LEU A 516 73.14 -40.53 53.38
CA LEU A 516 74.06 -39.84 52.47
C LEU A 516 73.98 -40.38 51.03
N LYS A 517 73.80 -41.70 50.82
CA LYS A 517 73.56 -42.23 49.48
C LYS A 517 72.24 -41.77 48.88
N SER A 518 71.17 -41.67 49.68
CA SER A 518 69.88 -41.14 49.21
C SER A 518 69.99 -39.66 48.83
N ALA A 519 70.64 -38.85 49.66
CA ALA A 519 70.85 -37.42 49.40
C ALA A 519 71.80 -37.18 48.21
N ILE A 520 72.82 -38.03 48.01
CA ILE A 520 73.67 -37.99 46.81
C ILE A 520 72.82 -38.31 45.58
N SER A 521 72.10 -39.44 45.54
CA SER A 521 71.24 -39.81 44.39
C SER A 521 70.30 -38.67 44.01
N GLN A 522 69.62 -38.08 45.00
CA GLN A 522 68.66 -36.99 44.77
C GLN A 522 69.31 -35.71 44.20
N LEU A 523 70.54 -35.39 44.62
CA LEU A 523 71.33 -34.29 44.03
C LEU A 523 71.95 -34.65 42.67
N GLU A 524 72.13 -35.94 42.36
CA GLU A 524 72.54 -36.41 41.04
C GLU A 524 71.37 -36.37 40.04
N ASP A 525 70.16 -36.72 40.49
CA ASP A 525 68.91 -36.59 39.74
C ASP A 525 68.60 -35.11 39.44
N GLU A 526 68.66 -34.22 40.44
CA GLU A 526 68.48 -32.76 40.27
C GLU A 526 69.55 -32.14 39.34
N ARG A 527 70.80 -32.60 39.43
CA ARG A 527 71.90 -32.20 38.51
C ARG A 527 71.58 -32.58 37.08
N ASP A 528 71.09 -33.79 36.84
CA ASP A 528 70.85 -34.30 35.50
C ASP A 528 69.59 -33.68 34.88
N GLU A 529 68.55 -33.39 35.67
CA GLU A 529 67.40 -32.60 35.23
C GLU A 529 67.81 -31.16 34.85
N LEU A 530 68.61 -30.47 35.69
CA LEU A 530 69.14 -29.15 35.35
C LEU A 530 70.07 -29.17 34.13
N THR A 531 70.82 -30.26 33.94
CA THR A 531 71.68 -30.45 32.76
C THR A 531 70.83 -30.65 31.50
N GLN A 532 69.72 -31.38 31.59
CA GLN A 532 68.76 -31.55 30.51
C GLN A 532 68.05 -30.23 30.17
N GLN A 533 67.59 -29.46 31.16
CA GLN A 533 67.02 -28.12 30.96
C GLN A 533 68.03 -27.15 30.32
N PHE A 534 69.31 -27.21 30.71
CA PHE A 534 70.37 -26.39 30.10
C PHE A 534 70.68 -26.81 28.65
N LEU A 535 70.66 -28.10 28.34
CA LEU A 535 70.79 -28.61 26.96
C LEU A 535 69.60 -28.19 26.10
N GLU A 536 68.39 -28.18 26.65
CA GLU A 536 67.17 -27.77 25.95
C GLU A 536 67.14 -26.25 25.70
N GLN A 537 67.48 -25.42 26.70
CA GLN A 537 67.69 -23.98 26.51
C GLN A 537 68.81 -23.68 25.51
N LYS A 538 69.91 -24.45 25.54
CA LYS A 538 70.99 -24.34 24.56
C LYS A 538 70.50 -24.69 23.14
N GLY A 539 69.65 -25.71 23.00
CA GLY A 539 68.99 -26.05 21.74
C GLY A 539 68.09 -24.92 21.22
N GLN A 540 67.28 -24.33 22.10
CA GLN A 540 66.41 -23.18 21.78
C GLN A 540 67.24 -21.94 21.38
N HIS A 541 68.30 -21.61 22.11
CA HIS A 541 69.24 -20.54 21.75
C HIS A 541 69.97 -20.83 20.44
N GLN A 542 70.37 -22.07 20.17
CA GLN A 542 71.04 -22.43 18.93
C GLN A 542 70.09 -22.37 17.72
N ALA A 543 68.81 -22.70 17.89
CA ALA A 543 67.78 -22.49 16.87
C ALA A 543 67.50 -20.99 16.62
N LEU A 544 67.46 -20.17 17.69
CA LEU A 544 67.33 -18.70 17.58
C LEU A 544 68.54 -18.07 16.87
N LEU A 545 69.75 -18.53 17.19
CA LEU A 545 70.97 -18.11 16.48
C LEU A 545 70.98 -18.57 15.02
N GLN A 546 70.41 -19.73 14.70
CA GLN A 546 70.24 -20.17 13.32
C GLN A 546 69.32 -19.23 12.55
N GLN A 547 68.11 -18.94 13.07
CA GLN A 547 67.16 -17.99 12.47
C GLN A 547 67.75 -16.58 12.32
N MET A 548 68.53 -16.12 13.31
CA MET A 548 69.21 -14.82 13.28
C MET A 548 70.40 -14.81 12.30
N SER A 549 71.07 -15.94 12.10
CA SER A 549 72.11 -16.14 11.09
C SER A 549 71.51 -16.18 9.68
N ASP A 550 70.35 -16.80 9.49
CA ASP A 550 69.66 -16.82 8.19
C ASP A 550 69.21 -15.40 7.79
N LEU A 551 68.67 -14.63 8.75
CA LEU A 551 68.38 -13.20 8.59
C LEU A 551 69.61 -12.35 8.25
N MET A 552 70.77 -12.62 8.85
CA MET A 552 72.02 -11.93 8.51
C MET A 552 72.64 -12.41 7.19
N SER A 553 72.42 -13.67 6.80
CA SER A 553 72.91 -14.23 5.53
C SER A 553 72.32 -13.48 4.32
N CYS A 554 71.07 -13.02 4.42
CA CYS A 554 70.45 -12.14 3.41
C CYS A 554 71.14 -10.77 3.24
N PHE A 555 72.05 -10.37 4.14
CA PHE A 555 72.73 -9.06 4.12
C PHE A 555 74.25 -9.12 3.88
N ALA A 556 74.86 -10.31 3.84
CA ALA A 556 76.32 -10.46 4.07
C ALA A 556 77.11 -11.26 3.00
N SER A 557 76.80 -11.10 1.71
CA SER A 557 77.70 -11.55 0.62
C SER A 557 77.76 -10.56 -0.55
N GLY A 558 78.87 -9.81 -0.67
CA GLY A 558 79.18 -8.98 -1.85
C GLY A 558 79.68 -9.82 -3.05
N PRO A 559 80.10 -9.20 -4.18
CA PRO A 559 80.71 -7.86 -4.24
C PRO A 559 80.20 -6.90 -5.35
N SER A 560 80.59 -5.63 -5.21
CA SER A 560 80.72 -4.60 -6.28
C SER A 560 79.48 -4.18 -7.10
N VAL A 561 79.29 -2.86 -7.23
CA VAL A 561 78.29 -2.18 -8.08
C VAL A 561 76.79 -2.49 -7.80
N PRO A 562 76.22 -1.91 -6.73
CA PRO A 562 74.76 -1.75 -6.66
C PRO A 562 74.26 -0.33 -6.31
N ASN A 563 75.09 0.72 -6.32
CA ASN A 563 74.63 2.08 -5.95
C ASN A 563 73.49 2.59 -6.88
N VAL A 564 73.57 2.30 -8.19
CA VAL A 564 72.48 2.53 -9.15
C VAL A 564 71.28 1.60 -8.89
N CYS A 565 71.52 0.35 -8.47
CA CYS A 565 70.47 -0.63 -8.22
C CYS A 565 69.67 -0.32 -6.94
N PHE A 566 70.32 0.19 -5.89
CA PHE A 566 69.64 0.68 -4.69
C PHE A 566 68.78 1.91 -5.00
N TYR A 567 69.32 2.87 -5.76
CA TYR A 567 68.57 4.05 -6.19
C TYR A 567 67.40 3.69 -7.12
N LEU A 568 67.57 2.71 -8.02
CA LEU A 568 66.48 2.19 -8.86
C LEU A 568 65.41 1.46 -8.04
N ASN A 569 65.78 0.56 -7.13
CA ASN A 569 64.82 -0.13 -6.27
C ASN A 569 64.08 0.84 -5.33
N SER A 570 64.76 1.84 -4.77
CA SER A 570 64.12 2.92 -4.00
C SER A 570 63.17 3.74 -4.88
N LYS A 571 63.57 4.07 -6.12
CA LYS A 571 62.73 4.81 -7.06
C LYS A 571 61.51 4.00 -7.52
N VAL A 572 61.65 2.70 -7.78
CA VAL A 572 60.54 1.78 -8.11
C VAL A 572 59.60 1.61 -6.93
N ARG A 573 60.11 1.40 -5.71
CA ARG A 573 59.26 1.40 -4.51
C ARG A 573 58.54 2.72 -4.31
N PHE A 574 59.20 3.85 -4.58
CA PHE A 574 58.58 5.17 -4.50
C PHE A 574 57.50 5.39 -5.57
N THR A 575 57.73 4.97 -6.83
CA THR A 575 56.68 5.05 -7.87
C THR A 575 55.51 4.15 -7.56
N ASN A 576 55.74 2.94 -7.04
CA ASN A 576 54.67 2.02 -6.67
C ASN A 576 53.86 2.58 -5.49
N LEU A 577 54.51 3.11 -4.44
CA LEU A 577 53.84 3.74 -3.30
C LEU A 577 53.12 5.04 -3.69
N MET A 578 53.64 5.79 -4.66
CA MET A 578 52.94 6.95 -5.21
C MET A 578 51.73 6.55 -6.07
N GLN A 579 51.81 5.44 -6.81
CA GLN A 579 50.67 4.89 -7.56
C GLN A 579 49.60 4.37 -6.59
N GLU A 580 49.98 3.53 -5.63
CA GLU A 580 49.10 3.05 -4.55
C GLU A 580 48.43 4.21 -3.80
N LYS A 581 49.14 5.32 -3.57
CA LYS A 581 48.58 6.54 -2.98
C LYS A 581 47.61 7.29 -3.90
N VAL A 582 47.78 7.22 -5.22
CA VAL A 582 46.80 7.75 -6.19
C VAL A 582 45.58 6.83 -6.21
N ASP A 583 45.77 5.52 -6.39
CA ASP A 583 44.69 4.53 -6.40
C ASP A 583 43.84 4.57 -5.11
N LEU A 584 44.48 4.74 -3.94
CA LEU A 584 43.80 4.94 -2.66
C LEU A 584 43.10 6.30 -2.54
N LYS A 585 43.63 7.37 -3.15
CA LYS A 585 42.98 8.69 -3.14
C LYS A 585 41.76 8.70 -4.05
N ASP A 586 41.87 8.13 -5.24
CA ASP A 586 40.76 7.97 -6.18
C ASP A 586 39.66 7.10 -5.53
N ARG A 587 40.05 6.05 -4.80
CA ARG A 587 39.12 5.22 -3.99
C ARG A 587 38.49 5.96 -2.81
N VAL A 588 39.16 6.95 -2.22
CA VAL A 588 38.57 7.85 -1.21
C VAL A 588 37.57 8.80 -1.87
N GLU A 589 37.89 9.40 -3.02
CA GLU A 589 36.99 10.29 -3.76
C GLU A 589 35.75 9.55 -4.28
N GLU A 590 35.88 8.29 -4.71
CA GLU A 590 34.75 7.39 -4.98
C GLU A 590 33.87 7.20 -3.73
N LEU A 591 34.47 6.94 -2.56
CA LEU A 591 33.73 6.70 -1.32
C LEU A 591 33.07 7.99 -0.78
N GLU A 592 33.73 9.15 -0.92
CA GLU A 592 33.15 10.45 -0.59
C GLU A 592 31.93 10.76 -1.48
N HIS A 593 32.00 10.47 -2.78
CA HIS A 593 30.84 10.59 -3.68
C HIS A 593 29.68 9.69 -3.24
N HIS A 594 29.94 8.42 -2.91
CA HIS A 594 28.91 7.51 -2.38
C HIS A 594 28.33 8.00 -1.05
N CYS A 595 29.14 8.56 -0.14
CA CYS A 595 28.65 9.14 1.12
C CYS A 595 27.76 10.37 0.88
N ILE A 596 28.09 11.23 -0.09
CA ILE A 596 27.26 12.39 -0.47
C ILE A 596 25.93 11.92 -1.06
N GLN A 597 25.94 10.92 -1.94
CA GLN A 597 24.72 10.33 -2.50
C GLN A 597 23.84 9.69 -1.41
N LEU A 598 24.42 8.86 -0.54
CA LEU A 598 23.72 8.23 0.57
C LEU A 598 23.18 9.25 1.59
N SER A 599 23.82 10.42 1.74
CA SER A 599 23.27 11.53 2.52
C SER A 599 21.99 12.07 1.87
N GLY A 600 22.00 12.37 0.57
CA GLY A 600 20.80 12.85 -0.14
C GLY A 600 19.65 11.82 -0.19
N GLU A 601 19.98 10.53 -0.29
CA GLU A 601 19.01 9.44 -0.14
C GLU A 601 18.46 9.36 1.29
N THR A 602 19.29 9.60 2.31
CA THR A 602 18.86 9.66 3.72
C THR A 602 17.97 10.89 4.00
N ASP A 603 18.32 12.05 3.43
CA ASP A 603 17.57 13.31 3.59
C ASP A 603 16.19 13.19 2.93
N THR A 604 16.09 12.62 1.72
CA THR A 604 14.81 12.38 1.04
C THR A 604 13.96 11.30 1.72
N ILE A 605 14.56 10.28 2.33
CA ILE A 605 13.86 9.36 3.25
C ILE A 605 13.34 10.14 4.48
N GLY A 606 14.11 11.10 5.00
CA GLY A 606 13.70 12.00 6.08
C GLY A 606 12.48 12.86 5.72
N GLU A 607 12.47 13.46 4.52
CA GLU A 607 11.32 14.18 3.97
C GLU A 607 10.08 13.28 3.86
N TYR A 608 10.24 12.05 3.34
CA TYR A 608 9.14 11.09 3.24
C TYR A 608 8.58 10.71 4.62
N ILE A 609 9.44 10.53 5.63
CA ILE A 609 9.04 10.30 7.03
C ILE A 609 8.25 11.50 7.58
N ALA A 610 8.69 12.74 7.31
CA ALA A 610 7.99 13.94 7.74
C ALA A 610 6.61 14.09 7.07
N LEU A 611 6.52 13.84 5.76
CA LEU A 611 5.26 13.82 5.01
C LEU A 611 4.30 12.74 5.54
N TYR A 612 4.80 11.54 5.80
CA TYR A 612 3.99 10.44 6.36
C TYR A 612 3.51 10.75 7.79
N GLN A 613 4.34 11.38 8.63
CA GLN A 613 3.93 11.85 9.96
C GLN A 613 2.82 12.91 9.87
N SER A 614 2.94 13.88 8.97
CA SER A 614 1.92 14.91 8.70
C SER A 614 0.61 14.29 8.21
N GLN A 615 0.67 13.41 7.21
CA GLN A 615 -0.50 12.69 6.68
C GLN A 615 -1.19 11.85 7.76
N ARG A 616 -0.41 11.16 8.62
CA ARG A 616 -0.93 10.39 9.75
C ARG A 616 -1.56 11.27 10.83
N ALA A 617 -1.06 12.48 11.06
CA ALA A 617 -1.69 13.46 11.95
C ALA A 617 -3.06 13.92 11.41
N ILE A 618 -3.15 14.26 10.12
CA ILE A 618 -4.40 14.66 9.45
C ILE A 618 -5.43 13.50 9.44
N LEU A 619 -4.96 12.26 9.24
CA LEU A 619 -5.81 11.06 9.36
C LEU A 619 -6.31 10.85 10.79
N LYS A 620 -5.44 11.04 11.81
CA LYS A 620 -5.83 10.93 13.22
C LYS A 620 -6.84 12.03 13.61
N GLN A 621 -6.64 13.27 13.18
CA GLN A 621 -7.57 14.36 13.43
C GLN A 621 -8.96 14.06 12.85
N ARG A 622 -9.03 13.65 11.58
CA ARG A 622 -10.31 13.25 10.95
C ARG A 622 -10.92 11.98 11.54
N HIS A 623 -10.15 11.19 12.29
CA HIS A 623 -10.70 10.09 13.08
C HIS A 623 -11.34 10.62 14.37
N THR A 624 -10.62 11.47 15.13
CA THR A 624 -11.16 12.07 16.36
C THR A 624 -12.38 12.95 16.12
N GLU A 625 -12.42 13.71 15.01
CA GLU A 625 -13.60 14.49 14.61
C GLU A 625 -14.84 13.59 14.35
N LYS A 626 -14.62 12.40 13.77
CA LYS A 626 -15.68 11.40 13.55
C LYS A 626 -16.09 10.72 14.85
N GLU A 627 -15.14 10.38 15.73
CA GLU A 627 -15.43 9.81 17.05
C GLU A 627 -16.22 10.80 17.92
N GLU A 628 -15.87 12.09 17.89
CA GLU A 628 -16.65 13.14 18.55
C GLU A 628 -18.06 13.25 17.97
N TYR A 629 -18.22 13.25 16.65
CA TYR A 629 -19.55 13.31 16.02
C TYR A 629 -20.41 12.09 16.37
N ILE A 630 -19.84 10.88 16.33
CA ILE A 630 -20.49 9.64 16.75
C ILE A 630 -20.85 9.70 18.25
N SER A 631 -19.97 10.24 19.09
CA SER A 631 -20.23 10.38 20.53
C SER A 631 -21.38 11.35 20.82
N ARG A 632 -21.43 12.49 20.11
CA ARG A 632 -22.53 13.45 20.20
C ARG A 632 -23.85 12.81 19.75
N LEU A 633 -23.86 12.14 18.58
CA LEU A 633 -25.05 11.46 18.07
C LEU A 633 -25.53 10.32 19.00
N ALA A 634 -24.61 9.64 19.69
CA ALA A 634 -24.94 8.64 20.71
C ALA A 634 -25.54 9.28 21.97
N GLN A 635 -25.03 10.44 22.39
CA GLN A 635 -25.59 11.23 23.50
C GLN A 635 -26.99 11.76 23.15
N ASP A 636 -27.19 12.35 21.97
CA ASP A 636 -28.49 12.84 21.49
C ASP A 636 -29.54 11.73 21.46
N LYS A 637 -29.14 10.52 21.01
CA LYS A 637 -29.98 9.33 21.02
C LYS A 637 -30.40 8.90 22.43
N GLU A 638 -29.50 9.01 23.40
CA GLU A 638 -29.80 8.66 24.80
C GLU A 638 -30.63 9.76 25.50
N GLU A 639 -30.42 11.05 25.23
CA GLU A 639 -31.33 12.13 25.67
C GLU A 639 -32.74 11.93 25.09
N MET A 640 -32.85 11.63 23.80
CA MET A 640 -34.13 11.35 23.15
C MET A 640 -34.83 10.12 23.76
N LYS A 641 -34.07 9.07 24.09
CA LYS A 641 -34.57 7.88 24.79
C LYS A 641 -35.05 8.20 26.21
N MET A 642 -34.32 9.03 26.96
CA MET A 642 -34.75 9.52 28.28
C MET A 642 -36.05 10.33 28.18
N LYS A 643 -36.14 11.27 27.23
CA LYS A 643 -37.36 12.06 26.98
C LYS A 643 -38.55 11.20 26.56
N LEU A 644 -38.34 10.14 25.78
CA LEU A 644 -39.40 9.19 25.44
C LEU A 644 -39.85 8.37 26.65
N SER A 645 -38.96 8.01 27.59
CA SER A 645 -39.37 7.37 28.85
C SER A 645 -40.11 8.33 29.79
N GLU A 646 -39.69 9.59 29.89
CA GLU A 646 -40.41 10.62 30.67
C GLU A 646 -41.80 10.89 30.09
N LEU A 647 -41.93 10.96 28.76
CA LEU A 647 -43.21 11.05 28.06
C LEU A 647 -44.10 9.84 28.35
N GLN A 648 -43.54 8.62 28.37
CA GLN A 648 -44.26 7.41 28.71
C GLN A 648 -44.75 7.42 30.17
N GLU A 649 -43.93 7.86 31.13
CA GLU A 649 -44.34 8.03 32.53
C GLU A 649 -45.45 9.08 32.69
N LEU A 650 -45.33 10.23 32.03
CA LEU A 650 -46.34 11.28 32.05
C LEU A 650 -47.67 10.81 31.45
N VAL A 651 -47.64 10.08 30.33
CA VAL A 651 -48.84 9.49 29.71
C VAL A 651 -49.47 8.42 30.62
N MET A 652 -48.66 7.57 31.25
CA MET A 652 -49.17 6.61 32.25
C MET A 652 -49.81 7.31 33.46
N ARG A 653 -49.22 8.42 33.91
CA ARG A 653 -49.75 9.26 35.00
C ARG A 653 -51.08 9.91 34.61
N LEU A 654 -51.17 10.53 33.44
CA LEU A 654 -52.39 11.14 32.92
C LEU A 654 -53.52 10.10 32.75
N VAL A 655 -53.20 8.91 32.25
CA VAL A 655 -54.17 7.80 32.15
C VAL A 655 -54.60 7.33 33.54
N GLY A 656 -53.70 7.31 34.54
CA GLY A 656 -54.03 7.06 35.94
C GLY A 656 -54.99 8.10 36.53
N GLU A 657 -54.64 9.38 36.42
CA GLU A 657 -55.42 10.54 36.88
C GLU A 657 -56.84 10.53 36.27
N ARG A 658 -56.94 10.34 34.95
CA ARG A 658 -58.21 10.23 34.23
C ARG A 658 -59.02 8.99 34.64
N ASN A 659 -58.36 7.84 34.86
CA ASN A 659 -59.04 6.63 35.32
C ASN A 659 -59.53 6.77 36.78
N GLU A 660 -58.81 7.48 37.64
CA GLU A 660 -59.29 7.86 38.97
C GLU A 660 -60.51 8.78 38.90
N LEU A 661 -60.50 9.78 38.02
CA LEU A 661 -61.64 10.68 37.82
C LEU A 661 -62.86 9.95 37.24
N TYR A 662 -62.65 9.02 36.32
CA TYR A 662 -63.70 8.11 35.83
C TYR A 662 -64.27 7.25 36.96
N ASN A 663 -63.42 6.66 37.80
CA ASN A 663 -63.87 5.88 38.97
C ASN A 663 -64.63 6.74 40.00
N LYS A 664 -64.20 7.99 40.23
CA LYS A 664 -64.91 8.97 41.09
C LYS A 664 -66.28 9.34 40.49
N TYR A 665 -66.38 9.55 39.18
CA TYR A 665 -67.64 9.82 38.47
C TYR A 665 -68.60 8.61 38.47
N VAL A 666 -68.10 7.40 38.23
CA VAL A 666 -68.88 6.15 38.31
C VAL A 666 -69.34 5.89 39.74
N GLY A 667 -68.50 6.15 40.76
CA GLY A 667 -68.88 6.09 42.16
C GLY A 667 -69.98 7.10 42.52
N ALA A 668 -69.87 8.34 42.05
CA ALA A 668 -70.88 9.38 42.28
C ALA A 668 -72.23 9.06 41.61
N THR A 669 -72.21 8.57 40.36
CA THR A 669 -73.42 8.17 39.64
C THR A 669 -74.09 6.91 40.20
N GLN A 670 -73.35 6.05 40.91
CA GLN A 670 -73.92 4.93 41.69
C GLN A 670 -74.49 5.36 43.07
N GLN A 671 -74.30 6.61 43.50
CA GLN A 671 -74.83 7.13 44.76
C GLN A 671 -76.06 8.05 44.59
N ALA A 672 -76.55 8.26 43.37
CA ALA A 672 -77.81 8.95 43.10
C ALA A 672 -78.99 7.95 43.04
N PRO A 673 -80.00 8.03 43.93
CA PRO A 673 -81.09 7.05 43.99
C PRO A 673 -82.10 7.16 42.82
N HIS A 674 -82.58 6.00 42.37
CA HIS A 674 -83.40 5.81 41.17
C HIS A 674 -84.72 6.60 41.10
N SER A 675 -85.10 7.02 39.88
CA SER A 675 -86.49 6.95 39.40
C SER A 675 -86.56 6.83 37.86
N ALA A 676 -87.48 5.98 37.35
CA ALA A 676 -87.93 5.78 35.96
C ALA A 676 -86.87 5.87 34.80
N ALA A 677 -86.47 4.82 34.08
CA ALA A 677 -87.17 3.69 33.41
C ALA A 677 -87.78 3.99 32.02
N ALA A 678 -86.97 3.77 30.97
CA ALA A 678 -87.33 3.35 29.59
C ALA A 678 -86.00 2.97 28.89
N GLU A 679 -85.73 1.72 28.52
CA GLU A 679 -86.18 1.06 27.28
C GLU A 679 -85.87 1.80 25.96
N VAL A 680 -84.63 1.68 25.47
CA VAL A 680 -84.37 1.31 24.06
C VAL A 680 -83.21 0.32 24.01
N ARG A 681 -83.37 -0.76 23.26
CA ARG A 681 -82.35 -1.77 22.95
C ARG A 681 -82.12 -1.74 21.44
N GLN A 682 -80.90 -1.45 20.95
CA GLN A 682 -80.33 -2.06 19.73
C GLN A 682 -78.92 -1.54 19.33
N HIS A 683 -78.16 -2.45 18.72
CA HIS A 683 -77.10 -2.31 17.70
C HIS A 683 -75.90 -1.34 17.84
N LEU A 684 -74.70 -1.95 17.86
CA LEU A 684 -73.53 -1.45 17.13
C LEU A 684 -73.80 -1.51 15.62
N PRO A 685 -73.11 -0.68 14.82
CA PRO A 685 -72.17 -1.26 13.84
C PRO A 685 -70.76 -0.63 13.87
N GLU A 686 -69.84 -1.19 13.08
CA GLU A 686 -68.39 -0.97 13.18
C GLU A 686 -67.84 0.00 12.10
N GLY A 687 -67.32 1.16 12.53
CA GLY A 687 -66.31 2.00 11.85
C GLY A 687 -66.53 2.38 10.36
N PRO A 688 -65.45 2.84 9.67
CA PRO A 688 -64.34 3.65 10.18
C PRO A 688 -64.47 5.13 9.75
N MET A 689 -63.83 6.05 10.48
CA MET A 689 -63.93 7.49 10.20
C MET A 689 -62.67 8.02 9.51
N GLU A 690 -62.71 8.17 8.18
CA GLU A 690 -61.73 9.01 7.47
C GLU A 690 -62.09 10.49 7.67
N LEU A 691 -61.15 11.28 8.20
CA LEU A 691 -61.23 12.73 8.15
C LEU A 691 -60.74 13.21 6.79
N ASN A 692 -61.43 14.18 6.19
CA ASN A 692 -60.76 15.08 5.25
C ASN A 692 -61.29 16.52 5.35
N ALA A 693 -60.46 17.46 4.91
CA ALA A 693 -60.46 18.84 5.38
C ALA A 693 -61.63 19.72 4.89
N ALA A 694 -62.09 20.61 5.78
CA ALA A 694 -62.64 21.92 5.41
C ALA A 694 -62.47 22.92 6.56
N VAL A 695 -61.37 23.69 6.58
CA VAL A 695 -61.31 24.92 7.38
C VAL A 695 -62.15 25.98 6.67
N SER A 696 -63.21 26.46 7.30
CA SER A 696 -63.95 27.64 6.85
C SER A 696 -64.38 28.49 8.03
N SER A 697 -64.29 29.81 7.88
CA SER A 697 -64.23 30.75 8.99
C SER A 697 -65.58 31.36 9.34
N ARG A 698 -65.91 31.34 10.64
CA ARG A 698 -66.89 32.26 11.22
C ARG A 698 -66.50 32.61 12.65
N ALA A 699 -65.94 33.80 12.85
CA ALA A 699 -65.76 34.37 14.17
C ALA A 699 -67.13 34.78 14.75
N ALA A 700 -67.34 34.47 16.02
CA ALA A 700 -68.38 35.05 16.86
C ALA A 700 -67.71 35.49 18.18
N HIS A 701 -68.11 36.64 18.71
CA HIS A 701 -67.40 37.29 19.81
C HIS A 701 -67.67 36.64 21.19
N PRO A 702 -66.75 36.80 22.15
CA PRO A 702 -66.86 36.17 23.47
C PRO A 702 -67.90 36.84 24.36
N SER A 703 -68.35 36.09 25.36
CA SER A 703 -69.07 36.60 26.53
C SER A 703 -68.53 35.91 27.77
N GLU A 704 -67.61 36.56 28.48
CA GLU A 704 -67.06 36.06 29.73
C GLU A 704 -68.07 36.20 30.89
N THR A 705 -68.45 35.08 31.49
CA THR A 705 -69.05 35.04 32.84
C THR A 705 -68.35 33.97 33.68
N THR A 706 -67.28 34.38 34.35
CA THR A 706 -66.56 33.57 35.33
C THR A 706 -67.11 33.80 36.75
N PRO A 707 -66.81 32.92 37.73
CA PRO A 707 -66.75 31.46 37.65
C PRO A 707 -67.61 30.81 38.77
N PRO A 708 -67.52 29.48 38.95
CA PRO A 708 -67.06 28.99 40.25
C PRO A 708 -65.85 28.04 40.13
N MET A 709 -65.04 27.99 41.20
CA MET A 709 -63.80 27.20 41.28
C MET A 709 -64.07 25.69 41.44
N GLY A 710 -63.12 24.84 41.03
CA GLY A 710 -62.90 23.57 41.76
C GLY A 710 -62.64 22.27 40.99
N LEU A 711 -61.82 22.25 39.94
CA LEU A 711 -61.26 21.00 39.39
C LEU A 711 -59.75 21.16 39.11
N PRO A 712 -58.86 20.53 39.90
CA PRO A 712 -57.41 20.70 39.76
C PRO A 712 -56.70 19.57 39.01
N SER A 713 -55.52 19.89 38.47
CA SER A 713 -54.42 18.99 38.05
C SER A 713 -54.39 18.43 36.62
N GLU A 714 -55.51 18.11 35.94
CA GLU A 714 -55.44 17.46 34.61
C GLU A 714 -54.64 18.27 33.58
N ASP A 715 -54.80 19.60 33.57
CA ASP A 715 -54.07 20.50 32.68
C ASP A 715 -52.55 20.46 32.89
N HIS A 716 -52.04 20.22 34.10
CA HIS A 716 -50.60 20.31 34.37
C HIS A 716 -49.84 19.12 33.76
N THR A 717 -50.34 17.89 33.96
CA THR A 717 -49.76 16.69 33.35
C THR A 717 -49.88 16.75 31.82
N ALA A 718 -51.02 17.25 31.29
CA ALA A 718 -51.21 17.47 29.86
C ALA A 718 -50.29 18.54 29.27
N GLN A 719 -50.06 19.66 29.96
CA GLN A 719 -49.13 20.71 29.54
C GLN A 719 -47.67 20.22 29.54
N GLN A 720 -47.25 19.41 30.52
CA GLN A 720 -45.93 18.78 30.51
C GLN A 720 -45.75 17.84 29.31
N ILE A 721 -46.77 17.04 28.98
CA ILE A 721 -46.77 16.18 27.78
C ILE A 721 -46.65 17.02 26.50
N MET A 722 -47.43 18.09 26.37
CA MET A 722 -47.40 19.01 25.22
C MET A 722 -46.03 19.68 25.06
N GLN A 723 -45.43 20.16 26.16
CA GLN A 723 -44.10 20.79 26.16
C GLN A 723 -42.99 19.78 25.79
N LEU A 724 -43.04 18.57 26.34
CA LEU A 724 -42.06 17.53 26.04
C LEU A 724 -42.17 17.02 24.59
N LEU A 725 -43.39 16.92 24.06
CA LEU A 725 -43.63 16.67 22.63
C LEU A 725 -43.08 17.79 21.75
N GLN A 726 -43.23 19.06 22.14
CA GLN A 726 -42.66 20.21 21.43
C GLN A 726 -41.12 20.14 21.39
N GLU A 727 -40.45 19.72 22.47
CA GLU A 727 -39.00 19.49 22.50
C GLU A 727 -38.56 18.28 21.64
N ILE A 728 -39.32 17.18 21.65
CA ILE A 728 -39.02 15.99 20.83
C ILE A 728 -39.24 16.28 19.34
N GLN A 729 -40.24 17.08 18.99
CA GLN A 729 -40.58 17.42 17.60
C GLN A 729 -39.61 18.44 16.99
N ASN A 730 -38.90 19.24 17.79
CA ASN A 730 -37.99 20.28 17.30
C ASN A 730 -36.64 20.33 18.06
N PRO A 731 -35.82 19.26 18.03
CA PRO A 731 -34.56 19.19 18.79
C PRO A 731 -33.53 20.24 18.34
N GLN A 732 -33.61 20.74 17.10
CA GLN A 732 -32.74 21.78 16.56
C GLN A 732 -33.00 23.18 17.15
N ALA A 733 -34.08 23.38 17.92
CA ALA A 733 -34.41 24.68 18.51
C ALA A 733 -33.41 25.14 19.59
N LYS A 734 -32.63 24.23 20.19
CA LYS A 734 -31.52 24.56 21.10
C LYS A 734 -30.25 24.91 20.30
N GLN A 735 -30.28 26.03 19.58
CA GLN A 735 -29.09 26.55 18.90
C GLN A 735 -28.01 26.92 19.93
N SER A 736 -26.87 26.22 19.88
CA SER A 736 -25.67 26.62 20.61
C SER A 736 -25.01 27.83 19.91
N PRO A 737 -24.32 28.75 20.61
CA PRO A 737 -23.89 30.04 20.03
C PRO A 737 -22.78 29.99 18.97
N PHE A 738 -22.43 28.82 18.45
CA PHE A 738 -21.32 28.63 17.49
C PHE A 738 -21.81 27.97 16.20
N LEU A 739 -22.36 28.80 15.31
CA LEU A 739 -22.61 28.43 13.92
C LEU A 739 -21.28 28.35 13.15
N SER A 740 -20.89 27.13 12.76
CA SER A 740 -20.09 26.90 11.56
C SER A 740 -20.94 26.15 10.53
N TYR A 741 -20.86 26.57 9.26
CA TYR A 741 -21.78 26.12 8.21
C TYR A 741 -21.79 24.60 8.03
N SER A 742 -22.97 23.99 8.13
CA SER A 742 -23.24 22.62 7.68
C SER A 742 -24.32 22.64 6.58
N PRO A 743 -23.98 22.44 5.30
CA PRO A 743 -24.96 22.43 4.22
C PRO A 743 -25.80 21.14 4.28
N CYS A 744 -27.09 21.26 4.58
CA CYS A 744 -28.01 20.13 4.56
C CYS A 744 -28.42 19.80 3.12
N ILE A 745 -27.88 18.70 2.58
CA ILE A 745 -28.24 18.18 1.25
C ILE A 745 -29.52 17.32 1.38
N PRO A 746 -30.61 17.58 0.65
CA PRO A 746 -31.82 16.74 0.69
C PRO A 746 -31.60 15.41 -0.04
N PHE A 747 -31.80 14.29 0.66
CA PHE A 747 -31.74 12.96 0.04
C PHE A 747 -33.10 12.58 -0.57
N PHE A 748 -33.13 12.39 -1.88
CA PHE A 748 -34.25 11.75 -2.59
C PHE A 748 -33.88 10.32 -2.97
N TYR A 749 -34.75 9.36 -2.66
CA TYR A 749 -34.58 7.96 -3.06
C TYR A 749 -35.50 7.58 -4.21
N ARG A 750 -34.97 6.78 -5.13
CA ARG A 750 -35.73 5.99 -6.10
C ARG A 750 -34.98 4.67 -6.27
N ALA A 751 -35.67 3.55 -6.12
CA ALA A 751 -35.10 2.24 -6.40
C ALA A 751 -34.91 2.05 -7.91
N ASP A 752 -33.81 1.40 -8.29
CA ASP A 752 -33.61 0.85 -9.63
C ASP A 752 -34.26 -0.55 -9.71
N GLU A 753 -34.44 -1.10 -10.92
CA GLU A 753 -35.17 -2.37 -11.17
C GLU A 753 -34.49 -3.64 -10.58
N HIS A 754 -33.40 -3.47 -9.83
CA HIS A 754 -32.54 -4.50 -9.27
C HIS A 754 -32.38 -4.41 -7.73
N ASP A 755 -33.19 -3.60 -7.04
CA ASP A 755 -33.14 -3.33 -5.58
C ASP A 755 -31.81 -2.72 -5.05
N GLU A 756 -30.87 -2.33 -5.91
CA GLU A 756 -29.65 -1.61 -5.51
C GLU A 756 -29.93 -0.13 -5.16
N VAL A 757 -29.81 0.23 -3.89
CA VAL A 757 -29.91 1.64 -3.44
C VAL A 757 -28.60 2.39 -3.71
N ARG A 758 -28.52 3.02 -4.90
CA ARG A 758 -27.37 3.87 -5.28
C ARG A 758 -27.51 5.28 -4.70
N ILE A 759 -26.81 5.54 -3.60
CA ILE A 759 -26.74 6.87 -2.97
C ILE A 759 -25.83 7.77 -3.83
N LEU A 760 -26.44 8.61 -4.67
CA LEU A 760 -25.78 9.72 -5.33
C LEU A 760 -25.76 10.94 -4.39
N VAL A 761 -24.57 11.33 -3.96
CA VAL A 761 -24.33 12.63 -3.31
C VAL A 761 -24.02 13.65 -4.42
N VAL A 762 -24.65 14.82 -4.35
CA VAL A 762 -24.48 15.96 -5.26
C VAL A 762 -23.88 17.13 -4.50
#